data_AF-A0AAD9M305-F1
#
_entry.id   AF-A0AAD9M305-F1
#
_cell.length_a   1.000
_cell.length_b   1.000
_cell.length_c   1.000
_cell.angle_alpha   90.00
_cell.angle_beta   90.00
_cell.angle_gamma   90.00
#
_symmetry.space_group_name_H-M   'P 1'
#
loop_
_entity.id
_entity.type
_entity.pdbx_description
1 polymer ?
#
loop_
_entity_poly.entity_id
_entity_poly.type
_entity_poly.pdbx_seq_one_letter_code
_entity_poly.pdbx_strand_id
1 'polypeptide(L)'
;MEFDRAARPPDTTGALSPLSTDLTSPVSSISRARPGIIRNQNACDACRDRKVRHGDWLSIFAPEELVYRMLDDWFEKVHALAPVLHRRRLMYRLRAGEANTDRTFCALVVSVCAATTATLRRICYGPVTVERCLDFIEEHHLLDHGLRKPSYSLDWCITMYNIGTSASSMNEDGLGDMGSFHGMSEAAAGVRFLVYYRMAALDMSEQQLLKRLFWLIFAAYCSADIFGKLSVSIVSHQENRSQLRPLPLTDSQLDTGPQLSAAELPAWHGDTTSYVPGLNQLSDLFLTWQEAQTAPVGLYGGQEEALKHFLSRVQAIMDSFPPELRWRGGLSRPPRVTEGHDTQIANLLITSLNIRSNLLQKFGSAAVETRIALEHQRIVDDLLEILYHMPQHVLEQNGNSLIPKLRDCGAAYMEQMNMGGGGGGEGCGLHKLVSEGARVKLEKLLRKLDDIDCWPGPAIVVESSQNAYPRRFLLKSSVVQVIMTQHTNGNTQLIVKGKPFLMLPAELHNSSMSSARFMSEVWPMMKANHINTLLGAVAWEAIEPAEGQFDFSELDAVLAGARQHDMHLVLLWFGTYKNGLSTYAPRWVKRDTKRFPRAQCLEAGGVKRTVEMVTPLSEEGCRADSRAFAELCRHLARVDAEHSTVLMIQVENETGLLGDSRDRSGRADEAFAEPVPRGLLDYLSRRPGDLHPKFRARFIGPPASSGASHSWNDVFGGGPAADEAFMAYHISSYVGRVAAAGRREYDIPMYTNAWLNFDDPSDLDLCGFPVVVCGGAEPGVYPSGGPCPHVLDIWRYNTILAGEGEEEDDKALDFLAPDVYFHDYEAVCRDYTAQGGPFFIPEQRRDEKGARRVWLAYGTYGALGASGFGIDTGAGAVVGREFGLLAQVAPHLLAARPEDRMGFFFDEEVDGAGRGERWTRAFGDVEVVVERAFVFGKPGPGGGLVIRLGGARFLAVGRGFSVRFRSLRREAAFTGILAAAEKEVAAADGTLRTLRVLNGDETRGGAFLIMPGDDPDYGGFPIAVTVPARTCIAEVEAYWIAEEEEDQRAV
;
A
#
# COMPACT_ATOMS: atom_id res chain seq x y z
N MET A 1 -32.83 48.40 -22.76
CA MET A 1 -33.46 49.57 -22.12
C MET A 1 -32.37 50.28 -21.33
N GLU A 2 -32.26 51.59 -21.55
CA GLU A 2 -31.47 52.56 -20.77
C GLU A 2 -32.07 52.72 -19.34
N PHE A 3 -31.55 53.47 -18.35
CA PHE A 3 -30.43 54.41 -18.09
C PHE A 3 -29.91 54.10 -16.63
N ASP A 4 -28.63 54.22 -16.24
CA ASP A 4 -27.92 55.43 -15.72
C ASP A 4 -28.58 56.05 -14.44
N ARG A 5 -27.92 56.53 -13.36
CA ARG A 5 -26.58 57.13 -13.16
C ARG A 5 -26.20 57.34 -11.66
N ALA A 6 -24.94 57.72 -11.38
CA ALA A 6 -24.40 58.51 -10.21
C ALA A 6 -23.97 57.76 -8.93
N ALA A 7 -22.92 58.12 -8.14
CA ALA A 7 -21.82 59.12 -8.19
C ALA A 7 -20.67 58.66 -7.22
N ARG A 8 -19.35 58.64 -7.56
CA ARG A 8 -18.28 59.69 -7.48
C ARG A 8 -17.75 60.06 -6.04
N PRO A 9 -16.48 60.52 -5.83
CA PRO A 9 -15.27 59.68 -5.69
C PRO A 9 -14.37 60.03 -4.45
N PRO A 10 -13.02 60.27 -4.46
CA PRO A 10 -12.05 59.39 -3.75
C PRO A 10 -11.05 60.07 -2.76
N ASP A 11 -10.13 59.25 -2.22
CA ASP A 11 -8.85 59.48 -1.49
C ASP A 11 -8.28 60.90 -1.23
N THR A 12 -7.65 61.11 -0.05
CA THR A 12 -6.21 61.49 0.08
C THR A 12 -5.64 61.58 1.52
N THR A 13 -4.59 60.80 1.79
CA THR A 13 -3.32 61.10 2.52
C THR A 13 -3.19 62.07 3.73
N GLY A 14 -2.51 61.60 4.80
CA GLY A 14 -1.16 62.13 5.16
C GLY A 14 -0.85 62.71 6.57
N ALA A 15 0.38 62.40 7.05
CA ALA A 15 1.31 63.20 7.90
C ALA A 15 1.41 63.04 9.47
N LEU A 16 2.55 62.45 9.90
CA LEU A 16 3.62 62.94 10.82
C LEU A 16 3.33 63.49 12.27
N SER A 17 3.79 62.73 13.30
CA SER A 17 4.74 63.02 14.44
C SER A 17 4.89 64.42 15.11
N PRO A 18 5.54 64.64 16.30
CA PRO A 18 6.30 63.74 17.22
C PRO A 18 6.17 63.97 18.78
N LEU A 19 6.87 63.14 19.60
CA LEU A 19 7.55 63.37 20.92
C LEU A 19 6.88 64.19 22.08
N SER A 20 6.85 63.72 23.34
CA SER A 20 8.02 63.68 24.27
C SER A 20 7.67 63.20 25.71
N THR A 21 8.66 62.66 26.45
CA THR A 21 9.02 62.78 27.92
C THR A 21 7.90 62.86 29.01
N ASP A 22 7.99 62.28 30.22
CA ASP A 22 9.09 61.62 30.96
C ASP A 22 8.64 60.90 32.28
N LEU A 23 9.60 60.33 33.02
CA LEU A 23 9.70 60.22 34.50
C LEU A 23 8.87 59.21 35.33
N THR A 24 9.59 58.13 35.71
CA THR A 24 9.79 57.57 37.08
C THR A 24 8.71 56.82 37.88
N SER A 25 9.10 55.58 38.24
CA SER A 25 8.68 54.66 39.31
C SER A 25 8.70 55.28 40.74
N PRO A 26 8.12 54.67 41.83
CA PRO A 26 8.56 53.34 42.32
C PRO A 26 7.60 52.44 43.19
N VAL A 27 7.92 51.14 43.24
CA VAL A 27 7.99 50.23 44.44
C VAL A 27 6.73 49.76 45.24
N SER A 28 6.56 48.42 45.22
CA SER A 28 6.14 47.43 46.25
C SER A 28 4.73 47.33 46.89
N SER A 29 4.13 46.14 46.68
CA SER A 29 3.55 45.19 47.67
C SER A 29 2.37 45.58 48.60
N ILE A 30 1.26 44.83 48.53
CA ILE A 30 0.80 43.83 49.52
C ILE A 30 -0.55 43.21 49.09
N SER A 31 -0.80 41.96 49.49
CA SER A 31 -1.98 41.13 49.17
C SER A 31 -3.32 41.58 49.78
N ARG A 32 -4.44 41.23 49.12
CA ARG A 32 -5.71 40.88 49.79
C ARG A 32 -6.39 39.69 49.09
N ALA A 33 -7.10 38.86 49.85
CA ALA A 33 -7.74 37.64 49.38
C ALA A 33 -9.17 37.48 49.92
N ARG A 34 -10.08 37.00 49.04
CA ARG A 34 -11.31 36.17 49.30
C ARG A 34 -12.40 36.77 50.23
N PRO A 35 -13.71 36.37 50.13
CA PRO A 35 -14.31 35.03 49.89
C PRO A 35 -15.14 34.93 48.57
N GLY A 36 -15.74 33.80 48.14
CA GLY A 36 -15.84 32.44 48.69
C GLY A 36 -17.31 31.93 48.83
N ILE A 37 -17.55 30.61 48.61
CA ILE A 37 -18.76 29.77 48.90
C ILE A 37 -19.84 29.69 47.75
N ILE A 38 -20.48 28.55 47.34
CA ILE A 38 -20.24 27.07 47.50
C ILE A 38 -20.89 26.20 46.35
N ARG A 39 -20.14 25.17 45.90
CA ARG A 39 -20.40 23.75 45.43
C ARG A 39 -21.74 23.18 44.89
N ASN A 40 -21.62 22.26 43.91
CA ASN A 40 -21.62 20.76 44.04
C ASN A 40 -20.75 20.20 42.88
N GLN A 41 -19.76 19.29 42.99
CA GLN A 41 -19.53 17.99 43.67
C GLN A 41 -20.27 16.77 43.08
N ASN A 42 -19.63 16.07 42.12
CA ASN A 42 -19.27 14.63 42.21
C ASN A 42 -18.57 14.10 40.92
N ALA A 43 -17.27 13.84 40.99
CA ALA A 43 -16.52 12.91 40.12
C ALA A 43 -15.15 12.61 40.76
N CYS A 44 -14.78 11.33 40.94
CA CYS A 44 -13.67 10.91 41.80
C CYS A 44 -12.32 10.74 41.07
N ASP A 45 -11.25 11.21 41.72
CA ASP A 45 -10.02 10.46 42.07
C ASP A 45 -9.51 9.32 41.16
N ALA A 46 -9.33 9.56 39.85
CA ALA A 46 -8.60 8.64 38.96
C ALA A 46 -7.45 9.29 38.15
N CYS A 47 -7.28 10.62 38.18
CA CYS A 47 -6.22 11.33 37.42
C CYS A 47 -5.05 11.83 38.31
N ARG A 48 -4.64 11.03 39.30
CA ARG A 48 -3.52 11.35 40.20
C ARG A 48 -2.55 10.18 40.44
N ASP A 49 -2.18 9.46 39.38
CA ASP A 49 -0.92 8.69 39.41
C ASP A 49 -0.32 8.44 38.01
N ARG A 50 0.37 9.45 37.47
CA ARG A 50 1.51 9.26 36.55
C ARG A 50 2.63 10.21 36.97
N LYS A 51 3.41 9.81 37.97
CA LYS A 51 4.74 10.40 38.19
C LYS A 51 5.61 10.12 36.97
N VAL A 52 6.06 11.16 36.29
CA VAL A 52 7.19 11.07 35.37
C VAL A 52 8.38 10.55 36.19
N ARG A 53 8.88 9.35 35.88
CA ARG A 53 10.15 8.87 36.44
C ARG A 53 11.27 9.66 35.76
N HIS A 54 12.04 10.41 36.53
CA HIS A 54 13.35 10.87 36.09
C HIS A 54 14.32 9.68 36.08
N GLY A 55 15.24 9.67 35.12
CA GLY A 55 16.60 9.20 35.42
C GLY A 55 17.06 7.85 34.90
N ASP A 56 16.39 7.22 33.92
CA ASP A 56 16.90 5.96 33.35
C ASP A 56 16.45 5.67 31.91
N TRP A 57 16.68 6.60 30.98
CA TRP A 57 16.27 6.41 29.58
C TRP A 57 17.08 5.32 28.89
N LEU A 58 18.39 5.26 29.08
CA LEU A 58 19.22 4.29 28.37
C LEU A 58 18.92 2.84 28.75
N SER A 59 18.58 2.53 30.01
CA SER A 59 18.24 1.16 30.41
C SER A 59 16.89 0.68 29.83
N ILE A 60 15.98 1.60 29.54
CA ILE A 60 14.71 1.32 28.83
C ILE A 60 15.00 1.05 27.35
N PHE A 61 15.92 1.80 26.74
CA PHE A 61 16.31 1.64 25.35
C PHE A 61 16.95 0.27 25.09
N ALA A 62 18.04 -0.06 25.78
CA ALA A 62 18.82 -1.28 25.59
C ALA A 62 19.69 -1.62 26.82
N PRO A 63 20.14 -2.88 26.98
CA PRO A 63 21.13 -3.23 28.00
C PRO A 63 22.41 -2.41 27.86
N GLU A 64 22.96 -1.92 28.97
CA GLU A 64 24.13 -1.02 28.99
C GLU A 64 25.34 -1.61 28.23
N GLU A 65 25.64 -2.89 28.44
CA GLU A 65 26.69 -3.65 27.72
C GLU A 65 26.50 -3.67 26.19
N LEU A 66 25.24 -3.66 25.70
CA LEU A 66 24.94 -3.61 24.28
C LEU A 66 25.18 -2.21 23.72
N VAL A 67 24.81 -1.16 24.46
CA VAL A 67 25.09 0.23 24.09
C VAL A 67 26.61 0.45 24.00
N TYR A 68 27.39 0.07 25.00
CA TYR A 68 28.86 0.18 24.93
C TYR A 68 29.45 -0.59 23.75
N ARG A 69 28.98 -1.81 23.47
CA ARG A 69 29.42 -2.58 22.29
C ARG A 69 29.15 -1.82 20.98
N MET A 70 27.95 -1.28 20.80
CA MET A 70 27.60 -0.51 19.60
C MET A 70 28.45 0.75 19.46
N LEU A 71 28.76 1.43 20.57
CA LEU A 71 29.65 2.58 20.58
C LEU A 71 31.09 2.21 20.21
N ASP A 72 31.63 1.11 20.71
CA ASP A 72 32.95 0.64 20.31
C ASP A 72 32.97 0.16 18.84
N ASP A 73 31.92 -0.53 18.37
CA ASP A 73 31.75 -0.89 16.96
C ASP A 73 31.70 0.34 16.03
N TRP A 74 31.08 1.45 16.46
CA TRP A 74 31.16 2.76 15.80
C TRP A 74 32.62 3.21 15.71
N PHE A 75 33.29 3.36 16.87
CA PHE A 75 34.63 3.92 16.94
C PHE A 75 35.66 3.14 16.12
N GLU A 76 35.56 1.80 16.09
CA GLU A 76 36.46 0.96 15.32
C GLU A 76 36.11 0.90 13.82
N LYS A 77 34.82 0.78 13.45
CA LYS A 77 34.41 0.42 12.06
C LYS A 77 33.80 1.55 11.26
N VAL A 78 33.15 2.52 11.91
CA VAL A 78 32.42 3.61 11.24
C VAL A 78 33.17 4.95 11.34
N HIS A 79 34.01 5.14 12.37
CA HIS A 79 34.66 6.43 12.70
C HIS A 79 35.44 7.07 11.55
N ALA A 80 36.04 6.24 10.70
CA ALA A 80 36.81 6.72 9.57
C ALA A 80 35.94 7.43 8.50
N LEU A 81 34.65 7.10 8.39
CA LEU A 81 33.74 7.72 7.42
C LEU A 81 33.09 9.01 7.96
N ALA A 82 32.77 9.06 9.25
CA ALA A 82 32.12 10.23 9.85
C ALA A 82 32.76 10.61 11.22
N PRO A 83 33.95 11.24 11.26
CA PRO A 83 34.71 11.48 12.49
C PRO A 83 34.15 12.63 13.38
N VAL A 84 32.83 12.64 13.66
CA VAL A 84 32.08 13.72 14.34
C VAL A 84 32.02 13.62 15.86
N LEU A 85 32.52 12.52 16.44
CA LEU A 85 32.56 12.28 17.88
C LEU A 85 33.99 12.28 18.42
N HIS A 86 34.18 12.74 19.65
CA HIS A 86 35.43 12.58 20.41
C HIS A 86 35.21 11.48 21.47
N ARG A 87 35.96 10.37 21.38
CA ARG A 87 35.67 9.14 22.12
C ARG A 87 35.75 9.35 23.63
N ARG A 88 36.80 10.04 24.10
CA ARG A 88 37.05 10.30 25.52
C ARG A 88 35.92 11.11 26.15
N ARG A 89 35.48 12.19 25.49
CA ARG A 89 34.37 13.04 25.94
C ARG A 89 33.03 12.31 25.91
N LEU A 90 32.71 11.55 24.86
CA LEU A 90 31.47 10.78 24.78
C LEU A 90 31.39 9.74 25.92
N MET A 91 32.44 8.93 26.08
CA MET A 91 32.48 7.85 27.06
C MET A 91 32.51 8.36 28.50
N TYR A 92 33.15 9.51 28.77
CA TYR A 92 33.09 10.15 30.08
C TYR A 92 31.66 10.57 30.44
N ARG A 93 30.98 11.32 29.56
CA ARG A 93 29.62 11.81 29.77
C ARG A 93 28.64 10.64 29.96
N LEU A 94 28.80 9.57 29.19
CA LEU A 94 28.02 8.34 29.34
C LEU A 94 28.23 7.67 30.70
N ARG A 95 29.48 7.44 31.12
CA ARG A 95 29.82 6.86 32.43
C ARG A 95 29.45 7.73 33.62
N ALA A 96 29.39 9.05 33.43
CA ALA A 96 28.88 9.99 34.42
C ALA A 96 27.36 9.93 34.58
N GLY A 97 26.65 9.11 33.79
CA GLY A 97 25.20 9.00 33.79
C GLY A 97 24.49 10.19 33.15
N GLU A 98 25.20 11.03 32.38
CA GLU A 98 24.65 12.26 31.82
C GLU A 98 23.44 11.97 30.92
N ALA A 99 23.45 10.87 30.18
CA ALA A 99 22.36 10.44 29.31
C ALA A 99 21.04 10.11 30.04
N ASN A 100 21.08 9.94 31.37
CA ASN A 100 19.88 9.80 32.19
C ASN A 100 19.33 11.16 32.69
N THR A 101 20.04 12.26 32.42
CA THR A 101 19.68 13.63 32.87
C THR A 101 19.54 14.64 31.74
N ASP A 102 20.33 14.51 30.67
CA ASP A 102 20.27 15.32 29.46
C ASP A 102 19.63 14.49 28.32
N ARG A 103 18.48 14.96 27.85
CA ARG A 103 17.71 14.32 26.77
C ARG A 103 18.41 14.41 25.42
N THR A 104 19.06 15.53 25.12
CA THR A 104 19.76 15.72 23.83
C THR A 104 21.01 14.85 23.77
N PHE A 105 21.70 14.65 24.89
CA PHE A 105 22.79 13.69 25.00
C PHE A 105 22.29 12.23 24.94
N CYS A 106 21.13 11.91 25.54
CA CYS A 106 20.50 10.59 25.35
C CYS A 106 20.17 10.33 23.87
N ALA A 107 19.56 11.29 23.19
CA ALA A 107 19.25 11.19 21.75
C ALA A 107 20.53 11.09 20.90
N LEU A 108 21.62 11.73 21.31
CA LEU A 108 22.93 11.54 20.66
C LEU A 108 23.36 10.07 20.76
N VAL A 109 23.40 9.48 21.96
CA VAL A 109 23.79 8.07 22.15
C VAL A 109 22.88 7.11 21.36
N VAL A 110 21.56 7.34 21.33
CA VAL A 110 20.60 6.51 20.59
C VAL A 110 20.77 6.66 19.07
N SER A 111 20.93 7.88 18.55
CA SER A 111 21.17 8.10 17.10
C SER A 111 22.52 7.55 16.63
N VAL A 112 23.52 7.54 17.52
CA VAL A 112 24.84 6.94 17.31
C VAL A 112 24.71 5.40 17.21
N CYS A 113 23.81 4.78 17.98
CA CYS A 113 23.41 3.38 17.78
C CYS A 113 22.68 3.19 16.43
N ALA A 114 21.74 4.07 16.09
CA ALA A 114 21.00 4.03 14.82
C ALA A 114 21.93 4.06 13.58
N ALA A 115 22.89 4.99 13.56
CA ALA A 115 23.89 5.09 12.50
C ALA A 115 24.81 3.84 12.43
N THR A 116 25.13 3.24 13.57
CA THR A 116 25.93 2.01 13.65
C THR A 116 25.17 0.82 13.06
N THR A 117 23.89 0.63 13.42
CA THR A 117 23.02 -0.42 12.84
C THR A 117 22.78 -0.19 11.34
N ALA A 118 22.51 1.05 10.93
CA ALA A 118 22.32 1.42 9.53
C ALA A 118 23.55 1.09 8.66
N THR A 119 24.76 1.31 9.19
CA THR A 119 26.02 1.07 8.47
C THR A 119 26.42 -0.41 8.50
N LEU A 120 26.35 -1.07 9.65
CA LEU A 120 26.87 -2.42 9.86
C LEU A 120 25.75 -3.48 9.73
N ARG A 121 25.01 -3.44 8.62
CA ARG A 121 23.75 -4.20 8.40
C ARG A 121 23.82 -5.71 8.66
N ARG A 122 24.98 -6.35 8.51
CA ARG A 122 25.16 -7.80 8.78
C ARG A 122 25.38 -8.14 10.26
N ILE A 123 25.58 -7.15 11.14
CA ILE A 123 25.77 -7.37 12.58
C ILE A 123 24.42 -7.29 13.28
N CYS A 124 24.00 -8.38 13.93
CA CYS A 124 22.78 -8.40 14.71
C CYS A 124 23.02 -7.83 16.12
N TYR A 125 22.47 -6.65 16.39
CA TYR A 125 22.42 -6.03 17.72
C TYR A 125 21.15 -6.40 18.50
N GLY A 126 20.52 -7.54 18.17
CA GLY A 126 19.32 -8.03 18.83
C GLY A 126 18.15 -7.03 18.69
N PRO A 127 17.63 -6.44 19.79
CA PRO A 127 16.48 -5.54 19.72
C PRO A 127 16.76 -4.18 19.08
N VAL A 128 18.03 -3.76 18.90
CA VAL A 128 18.35 -2.38 18.48
C VAL A 128 18.37 -2.25 16.95
N THR A 129 17.19 -1.97 16.38
CA THR A 129 17.00 -1.58 14.97
C THR A 129 17.08 -0.07 14.78
N VAL A 130 17.23 0.41 13.54
CA VAL A 130 17.18 1.84 13.23
C VAL A 130 15.81 2.43 13.62
N GLU A 131 14.73 1.76 13.22
CA GLU A 131 13.34 2.07 13.56
C GLU A 131 13.15 2.31 15.06
N ARG A 132 13.50 1.32 15.90
CA ARG A 132 13.43 1.43 17.36
C ARG A 132 14.25 2.61 17.91
N CYS A 133 15.36 2.97 17.28
CA CYS A 133 16.14 4.13 17.73
C CYS A 133 15.41 5.45 17.45
N LEU A 134 14.71 5.56 16.32
CA LEU A 134 13.90 6.74 15.98
C LEU A 134 12.65 6.80 16.85
N ASP A 135 11.89 5.70 16.94
CA ASP A 135 10.71 5.57 17.80
C ASP A 135 11.04 5.98 19.25
N PHE A 136 12.13 5.46 19.81
CA PHE A 136 12.55 5.77 21.17
C PHE A 136 12.87 7.27 21.38
N ILE A 137 13.44 7.94 20.38
CA ILE A 137 13.71 9.39 20.43
C ILE A 137 12.41 10.19 20.43
N GLU A 138 11.42 9.75 19.66
CA GLU A 138 10.09 10.39 19.55
C GLU A 138 9.19 10.13 20.76
N GLU A 139 9.00 8.85 21.14
CA GLU A 139 8.18 8.40 22.28
C GLU A 139 8.58 9.06 23.60
N HIS A 140 9.89 9.24 23.82
CA HIS A 140 10.42 9.88 25.03
C HIS A 140 10.61 11.39 24.90
N HIS A 141 10.24 11.98 23.76
CA HIS A 141 10.37 13.41 23.46
C HIS A 141 11.78 13.92 23.78
N LEU A 142 12.81 13.18 23.35
CA LEU A 142 14.20 13.50 23.68
C LEU A 142 14.69 14.76 22.97
N LEU A 143 14.03 15.11 21.86
CA LEU A 143 14.31 16.27 21.02
C LEU A 143 13.19 17.33 21.05
N ASP A 144 12.17 17.23 21.91
CA ASP A 144 11.14 18.30 22.01
C ASP A 144 11.69 19.53 22.75
N HIS A 145 12.20 20.49 21.96
CA HIS A 145 12.58 21.84 22.39
C HIS A 145 11.59 22.88 21.87
N GLY A 146 10.31 22.72 22.23
CA GLY A 146 9.19 23.53 21.74
C GLY A 146 9.45 25.05 21.57
N LEU A 147 8.78 25.62 20.57
CA LEU A 147 8.97 26.93 19.88
C LEU A 147 9.53 28.14 20.65
N ARG A 148 9.44 28.20 21.99
CA ARG A 148 9.98 29.30 22.81
C ARG A 148 11.43 29.11 23.24
N LYS A 149 12.04 27.93 23.07
CA LYS A 149 13.45 27.66 23.40
C LYS A 149 14.17 26.68 22.43
N PRO A 150 14.09 26.84 21.10
CA PRO A 150 14.97 26.08 20.21
C PRO A 150 16.42 26.50 20.45
N SER A 151 17.24 25.58 20.98
CA SER A 151 18.68 25.79 21.18
C SER A 151 19.47 24.72 20.46
N TYR A 152 19.91 25.02 19.23
CA TYR A 152 20.87 24.18 18.52
C TYR A 152 22.15 24.02 19.36
N SER A 153 22.52 22.77 19.62
CA SER A 153 23.79 22.36 20.22
C SER A 153 24.55 21.46 19.24
N LEU A 154 25.85 21.22 19.48
CA LEU A 154 26.62 20.30 18.64
C LEU A 154 26.02 18.89 18.71
N ASP A 155 25.68 18.41 19.92
CA ASP A 155 25.00 17.13 20.14
C ASP A 155 23.71 17.02 19.32
N TRP A 156 22.84 18.04 19.36
CA TRP A 156 21.62 18.09 18.54
C TRP A 156 21.91 17.93 17.05
N CYS A 157 22.90 18.68 16.55
CA CYS A 157 23.23 18.68 15.12
C CYS A 157 23.80 17.33 14.66
N ILE A 158 24.60 16.67 15.50
CA ILE A 158 25.10 15.31 15.23
C ILE A 158 23.93 14.30 15.28
N THR A 159 23.02 14.43 16.24
CA THR A 159 21.83 13.59 16.34
C THR A 159 20.97 13.67 15.08
N MET A 160 20.62 14.87 14.61
CA MET A 160 19.80 15.04 13.41
C MET A 160 20.52 14.57 12.14
N TYR A 161 21.85 14.72 12.06
CA TYR A 161 22.65 14.15 10.97
C TYR A 161 22.61 12.63 10.97
N ASN A 162 22.84 12.00 12.13
CA ASN A 162 22.79 10.55 12.30
C ASN A 162 21.40 10.01 11.89
N ILE A 163 20.33 10.59 12.44
CA ILE A 163 18.93 10.28 12.08
C ILE A 163 18.74 10.38 10.56
N GLY A 164 19.17 11.47 9.94
CA GLY A 164 19.05 11.66 8.50
C GLY A 164 19.78 10.57 7.69
N THR A 165 21.02 10.23 8.08
CA THR A 165 21.79 9.17 7.41
C THR A 165 21.24 7.76 7.67
N SER A 166 20.63 7.49 8.83
CA SER A 166 20.11 6.17 9.18
C SER A 166 18.70 5.93 8.62
N ALA A 167 17.86 6.95 8.58
CA ALA A 167 16.53 6.87 7.95
C ALA A 167 16.64 6.53 6.45
N SER A 168 17.69 7.02 5.76
CA SER A 168 17.98 6.63 4.37
C SER A 168 18.36 5.16 4.16
N SER A 169 18.46 4.35 5.24
CA SER A 169 18.60 2.89 5.16
C SER A 169 17.38 2.13 5.67
N MET A 170 16.21 2.77 5.79
CA MET A 170 14.94 2.13 6.21
C MET A 170 13.91 1.95 5.08
N ASN A 171 13.91 2.83 4.08
CA ASN A 171 13.03 2.76 2.90
C ASN A 171 13.81 2.67 1.57
N GLU A 172 13.23 2.06 0.54
CA GLU A 172 13.87 1.88 -0.79
C GLU A 172 14.19 3.21 -1.50
N ASP A 173 13.46 4.29 -1.16
CA ASP A 173 13.72 5.66 -1.64
C ASP A 173 15.09 6.21 -1.24
N GLY A 174 15.77 5.58 -0.27
CA GLY A 174 17.11 5.93 0.18
C GLY A 174 17.21 7.38 0.64
N LEU A 175 18.00 8.19 -0.09
CA LEU A 175 18.14 9.63 0.19
C LEU A 175 16.83 10.43 0.00
N GLY A 176 15.81 9.86 -0.67
CA GLY A 176 14.49 10.47 -0.87
C GLY A 176 13.53 10.32 0.31
N ASP A 177 13.88 9.55 1.33
CA ASP A 177 13.04 9.34 2.52
C ASP A 177 12.74 10.66 3.28
N MET A 178 11.53 10.79 3.84
CA MET A 178 11.12 12.01 4.55
C MET A 178 11.90 12.23 5.86
N GLY A 179 12.22 11.16 6.60
CA GLY A 179 13.06 11.23 7.80
C GLY A 179 14.50 11.61 7.46
N SER A 180 15.03 11.07 6.36
CA SER A 180 16.32 11.47 5.76
C SER A 180 16.35 12.97 5.46
N PHE A 181 15.36 13.48 4.71
CA PHE A 181 15.28 14.89 4.35
C PHE A 181 15.10 15.79 5.59
N HIS A 182 14.22 15.43 6.53
CA HIS A 182 13.98 16.21 7.75
C HIS A 182 15.24 16.27 8.63
N GLY A 183 15.83 15.11 8.94
CA GLY A 183 17.07 15.01 9.74
C GLY A 183 18.21 15.83 9.14
N MET A 184 18.45 15.68 7.83
CA MET A 184 19.51 16.43 7.15
C MET A 184 19.24 17.94 7.10
N SER A 185 17.97 18.35 6.96
CA SER A 185 17.56 19.76 6.93
C SER A 185 17.76 20.45 8.28
N GLU A 186 17.35 19.81 9.37
CA GLU A 186 17.54 20.34 10.74
C GLU A 186 19.02 20.34 11.14
N ALA A 187 19.77 19.31 10.77
CA ALA A 187 21.23 19.30 10.94
C ALA A 187 21.89 20.47 10.18
N ALA A 188 21.53 20.69 8.91
CA ALA A 188 22.05 21.80 8.11
C ALA A 188 21.64 23.18 8.67
N ALA A 189 20.42 23.34 9.19
CA ALA A 189 19.97 24.57 9.85
C ALA A 189 20.77 24.83 11.14
N GLY A 190 20.88 23.84 12.02
CA GLY A 190 21.60 23.95 13.28
C GLY A 190 23.10 24.19 13.11
N VAL A 191 23.75 23.48 12.17
CA VAL A 191 25.18 23.70 11.89
C VAL A 191 25.44 25.08 11.31
N ARG A 192 24.61 25.58 10.38
CA ARG A 192 24.73 26.96 9.88
C ARG A 192 24.58 27.98 10.99
N PHE A 193 23.61 27.78 11.89
CA PHE A 193 23.43 28.64 13.07
C PHE A 193 24.65 28.63 13.99
N LEU A 194 25.16 27.44 14.34
CA LEU A 194 26.33 27.29 15.21
C LEU A 194 27.58 27.89 14.59
N VAL A 195 27.87 27.58 13.32
CA VAL A 195 29.04 28.09 12.60
C VAL A 195 29.04 29.63 12.55
N TYR A 196 27.89 30.23 12.24
CA TYR A 196 27.82 31.68 12.00
C TYR A 196 27.68 32.50 13.30
N TYR A 197 26.89 32.03 14.27
CA TYR A 197 26.52 32.81 15.46
C TYR A 197 27.15 32.33 16.78
N ARG A 198 27.68 31.10 16.84
CA ARG A 198 28.12 30.48 18.11
C ARG A 198 29.51 29.83 18.09
N MET A 199 30.18 29.72 16.94
CA MET A 199 31.47 29.03 16.82
C MET A 199 32.55 29.58 17.75
N ALA A 200 32.58 30.89 18.00
CA ALA A 200 33.51 31.53 18.93
C ALA A 200 33.21 31.26 20.43
N ALA A 201 32.04 30.71 20.75
CA ALA A 201 31.63 30.32 22.10
C ALA A 201 31.80 28.80 22.37
N LEU A 202 32.23 28.04 21.37
CA LEU A 202 32.55 26.61 21.48
C LEU A 202 34.03 26.42 21.81
N ASP A 203 34.38 25.34 22.51
CA ASP A 203 35.78 24.99 22.76
C ASP A 203 36.51 24.52 21.48
N MET A 204 37.83 24.35 21.52
CA MET A 204 38.60 23.95 20.34
C MET A 204 38.16 22.58 19.79
N SER A 205 37.84 21.61 20.65
CA SER A 205 37.35 20.30 20.21
C SER A 205 36.00 20.44 19.51
N GLU A 206 35.05 21.12 20.14
CA GLU A 206 33.71 21.39 19.58
C GLU A 206 33.78 22.14 18.25
N GLN A 207 34.66 23.14 18.12
CA GLN A 207 34.89 23.85 16.86
C GLN A 207 35.38 22.91 15.76
N GLN A 208 36.29 21.98 16.06
CA GLN A 208 36.76 21.02 15.04
C GLN A 208 35.69 19.98 14.71
N LEU A 209 34.94 19.46 15.68
CA LEU A 209 33.83 18.53 15.44
C LEU A 209 32.71 19.19 14.61
N LEU A 210 32.35 20.43 14.90
CA LEU A 210 31.39 21.22 14.12
C LEU A 210 31.85 21.41 12.67
N LYS A 211 33.15 21.68 12.45
CA LYS A 211 33.74 21.75 11.10
C LYS A 211 33.68 20.40 10.38
N ARG A 212 33.97 19.29 11.05
CA ARG A 212 33.85 17.94 10.47
C ARG A 212 32.40 17.66 10.04
N LEU A 213 31.43 17.96 10.92
CA LEU A 213 30.01 17.79 10.62
C LEU A 213 29.53 18.65 9.44
N PHE A 214 29.97 19.92 9.36
CA PHE A 214 29.67 20.80 8.23
C PHE A 214 30.05 20.18 6.88
N TRP A 215 31.25 19.60 6.78
CA TRP A 215 31.71 18.98 5.53
C TRP A 215 31.05 17.63 5.22
N LEU A 216 30.59 16.89 6.24
CA LEU A 216 29.79 15.67 6.03
C LEU A 216 28.38 15.98 5.53
N ILE A 217 27.72 17.02 6.07
CA ILE A 217 26.43 17.49 5.54
C ILE A 217 26.61 18.05 4.13
N PHE A 218 27.72 18.74 3.83
CA PHE A 218 28.05 19.16 2.46
C PHE A 218 28.23 17.96 1.51
N ALA A 219 28.95 16.92 1.92
CA ALA A 219 29.12 15.70 1.14
C ALA A 219 27.80 14.96 0.90
N ALA A 220 26.91 14.91 1.91
CA ALA A 220 25.56 14.37 1.78
C ALA A 220 24.70 15.20 0.81
N TYR A 221 24.74 16.52 0.90
CA TYR A 221 24.08 17.45 -0.03
C TYR A 221 24.56 17.23 -1.47
N CYS A 222 25.87 17.21 -1.72
CA CYS A 222 26.39 16.99 -3.07
C CYS A 222 26.12 15.56 -3.58
N SER A 223 26.03 14.57 -2.70
CA SER A 223 25.61 13.21 -3.10
C SER A 223 24.14 13.21 -3.54
N ALA A 224 23.24 13.85 -2.79
CA ALA A 224 21.83 13.98 -3.17
C ALA A 224 21.63 14.78 -4.48
N ASP A 225 22.40 15.86 -4.66
CA ASP A 225 22.41 16.71 -5.86
C ASP A 225 22.81 15.92 -7.13
N ILE A 226 23.82 15.05 -7.05
CA ILE A 226 24.20 14.14 -8.15
C ILE A 226 23.02 13.27 -8.60
N PHE A 227 22.25 12.72 -7.65
CA PHE A 227 21.08 11.88 -7.95
C PHE A 227 19.79 12.68 -8.20
N GLY A 228 19.87 14.00 -8.41
CA GLY A 228 18.72 14.87 -8.67
C GLY A 228 17.72 14.99 -7.51
N LYS A 229 18.10 14.58 -6.29
CA LYS A 229 17.24 14.63 -5.10
C LYS A 229 17.32 16.02 -4.45
N LEU A 230 16.17 16.55 -4.04
CA LEU A 230 16.10 17.84 -3.34
C LEU A 230 16.84 17.74 -1.99
N SER A 231 17.83 18.60 -1.76
CA SER A 231 18.59 18.62 -0.52
C SER A 231 18.97 20.04 -0.11
N VAL A 232 19.08 20.29 1.20
CA VAL A 232 19.32 21.62 1.76
C VAL A 232 20.81 21.98 1.67
N SER A 233 21.15 22.87 0.74
CA SER A 233 22.51 23.39 0.62
C SER A 233 22.97 24.07 1.90
N ILE A 234 24.07 23.56 2.46
CA ILE A 234 24.73 24.13 3.65
C ILE A 234 25.68 25.30 3.30
N VAL A 235 26.04 25.46 2.02
CA VAL A 235 27.03 26.45 1.53
C VAL A 235 26.32 27.61 0.83
N SER A 236 26.08 28.71 1.55
CA SER A 236 25.44 29.92 1.00
C SER A 236 26.41 31.00 0.50
N HIS A 237 27.65 31.04 1.00
CA HIS A 237 28.66 32.05 0.61
C HIS A 237 30.06 31.42 0.43
N GLN A 238 30.77 31.81 -0.62
CA GLN A 238 32.06 31.22 -0.99
C GLN A 238 33.22 31.61 -0.04
N GLU A 239 33.08 32.70 0.72
CA GLU A 239 34.19 33.39 1.39
C GLU A 239 34.72 32.69 2.66
N ASN A 240 33.93 31.82 3.31
CA ASN A 240 34.31 31.17 4.58
C ASN A 240 34.86 29.73 4.45
N ARG A 241 34.92 29.16 3.24
CA ARG A 241 35.28 27.73 3.02
C ARG A 241 36.62 27.33 3.65
N SER A 242 37.64 28.19 3.58
CA SER A 242 38.98 27.93 4.13
C SER A 242 39.00 27.91 5.66
N GLN A 243 38.23 28.78 6.32
CA GLN A 243 38.15 28.87 7.78
C GLN A 243 37.40 27.68 8.39
N LEU A 244 36.46 27.11 7.64
CA LEU A 244 35.66 25.94 8.04
C LEU A 244 36.34 24.60 7.75
N ARG A 245 37.55 24.59 7.18
CA ARG A 245 38.30 23.35 6.97
C ARG A 245 38.74 22.75 8.31
N PRO A 246 38.40 21.48 8.63
CA PRO A 246 38.81 20.85 9.88
C PRO A 246 40.30 20.47 9.85
N LEU A 247 40.95 20.64 10.99
CA LEU A 247 42.36 20.29 11.17
C LEU A 247 42.53 18.76 11.33
N PRO A 248 43.62 18.17 10.80
CA PRO A 248 43.90 16.74 10.88
C PRO A 248 44.43 16.31 12.26
N LEU A 249 43.64 16.57 13.30
CA LEU A 249 43.95 16.26 14.70
C LEU A 249 43.44 14.89 15.10
N THR A 250 44.29 14.15 15.81
CA THR A 250 43.96 12.92 16.56
C THR A 250 43.12 13.25 17.80
N ASP A 251 42.45 12.27 18.41
CA ASP A 251 41.66 12.50 19.63
C ASP A 251 42.54 12.99 20.80
N SER A 252 43.80 12.53 20.88
CA SER A 252 44.80 13.03 21.84
C SER A 252 45.17 14.51 21.64
N GLN A 253 44.97 15.06 20.43
CA GLN A 253 45.23 16.46 20.10
C GLN A 253 43.97 17.34 20.18
N LEU A 254 42.78 16.74 20.17
CA LEU A 254 41.52 17.42 20.47
C LEU A 254 41.30 17.61 21.98
N ASP A 255 41.98 16.84 22.82
CA ASP A 255 41.79 16.88 24.26
C ASP A 255 42.31 18.19 24.88
N THR A 256 41.40 19.12 25.14
CA THR A 256 41.69 20.51 25.53
C THR A 256 41.05 20.93 26.86
N GLY A 257 40.59 19.98 27.69
CA GLY A 257 39.90 20.24 28.95
C GLY A 257 40.39 19.38 30.14
N PRO A 258 40.06 19.75 31.39
CA PRO A 258 40.55 19.05 32.59
C PRO A 258 39.63 17.89 33.02
N GLN A 259 39.50 16.81 32.22
CA GLN A 259 38.70 15.62 32.58
C GLN A 259 39.32 14.29 32.10
N LEU A 260 39.25 13.28 32.99
CA LEU A 260 39.83 11.93 32.93
C LEU A 260 41.35 11.82 32.67
N SER A 261 41.97 10.91 33.39
CA SER A 261 43.31 10.43 33.08
C SER A 261 43.28 9.38 31.97
N ALA A 262 44.38 9.22 31.24
CA ALA A 262 44.54 8.16 30.23
C ALA A 262 44.49 6.73 30.81
N ALA A 263 44.36 6.57 32.14
CA ALA A 263 44.22 5.27 32.80
C ALA A 263 42.76 4.76 32.88
N GLU A 264 41.77 5.59 32.59
CA GLU A 264 40.35 5.27 32.85
C GLU A 264 39.59 4.74 31.61
N LEU A 265 40.15 4.88 30.40
CA LEU A 265 39.62 4.34 29.15
C LEU A 265 40.72 3.59 28.38
N PRO A 266 40.43 2.43 27.76
CA PRO A 266 41.38 1.75 26.90
C PRO A 266 41.82 2.64 25.72
N ALA A 267 43.12 2.66 25.46
CA ALA A 267 43.69 3.31 24.27
C ALA A 267 43.08 2.71 23.00
N TRP A 268 42.84 3.55 22.00
CA TRP A 268 42.22 3.16 20.73
C TRP A 268 42.95 3.84 19.57
N HIS A 269 42.72 3.38 18.33
CA HIS A 269 43.51 3.84 17.19
C HIS A 269 43.44 5.37 16.96
N GLY A 270 42.29 6.00 17.26
CA GLY A 270 42.07 7.43 17.09
C GLY A 270 42.91 8.33 18.03
N ASP A 271 43.46 7.77 19.11
CA ASP A 271 44.43 8.49 19.96
C ASP A 271 45.73 8.85 19.20
N THR A 272 46.05 8.11 18.13
CA THR A 272 47.28 8.29 17.30
C THR A 272 47.02 8.49 15.81
N THR A 273 45.78 8.26 15.34
CA THR A 273 45.38 8.29 13.94
C THR A 273 44.26 9.29 13.72
N SER A 274 44.37 10.15 12.72
CA SER A 274 43.32 11.10 12.34
C SER A 274 42.77 10.76 10.95
N TYR A 275 41.47 10.54 10.86
CA TYR A 275 40.76 10.27 9.61
C TYR A 275 40.25 11.54 8.90
N VAL A 276 40.41 12.71 9.51
CA VAL A 276 40.06 14.01 8.88
C VAL A 276 40.73 14.26 7.52
N PRO A 277 41.97 13.80 7.21
CA PRO A 277 42.53 13.91 5.86
C PRO A 277 41.63 13.29 4.78
N GLY A 278 40.97 12.15 5.05
CA GLY A 278 40.04 11.55 4.09
C GLY A 278 38.77 12.38 3.90
N LEU A 279 38.17 12.91 4.97
CA LEU A 279 37.04 13.84 4.88
C LEU A 279 37.40 15.11 4.10
N ASN A 280 38.61 15.64 4.31
CA ASN A 280 39.13 16.79 3.59
C ASN A 280 39.27 16.50 2.09
N GLN A 281 39.84 15.36 1.70
CA GLN A 281 39.96 14.93 0.30
C GLN A 281 38.57 14.69 -0.35
N LEU A 282 37.63 14.07 0.39
CA LEU A 282 36.25 13.86 -0.05
C LEU A 282 35.54 15.20 -0.32
N SER A 283 35.79 16.19 0.54
CA SER A 283 35.26 17.55 0.39
C SER A 283 35.79 18.23 -0.87
N ASP A 284 37.06 18.03 -1.25
CA ASP A 284 37.65 18.64 -2.45
C ASP A 284 37.08 18.03 -3.74
N LEU A 285 36.80 16.72 -3.73
CA LEU A 285 36.07 16.05 -4.81
C LEU A 285 34.68 16.66 -4.99
N PHE A 286 33.88 16.77 -3.91
CA PHE A 286 32.54 17.35 -3.99
C PHE A 286 32.51 18.87 -4.27
N LEU A 287 33.53 19.64 -3.84
CA LEU A 287 33.70 21.04 -4.26
C LEU A 287 33.93 21.14 -5.76
N THR A 288 34.69 20.21 -6.34
CA THR A 288 34.92 20.15 -7.79
C THR A 288 33.61 19.88 -8.54
N TRP A 289 32.74 19.01 -8.00
CA TRP A 289 31.38 18.83 -8.52
C TRP A 289 30.51 20.10 -8.38
N GLN A 290 30.47 20.72 -7.19
CA GLN A 290 29.65 21.92 -6.96
C GLN A 290 30.07 23.09 -7.87
N GLU A 291 31.37 23.26 -8.12
CA GLU A 291 31.88 24.26 -9.05
C GLU A 291 31.54 23.91 -10.51
N ALA A 292 31.60 22.63 -10.90
CA ALA A 292 31.07 22.17 -12.18
C ALA A 292 29.55 22.36 -12.33
N GLN A 293 28.79 22.39 -11.23
CA GLN A 293 27.37 22.73 -11.26
C GLN A 293 27.09 24.22 -11.46
N THR A 294 27.92 25.09 -10.88
CA THR A 294 27.63 26.53 -10.78
C THR A 294 28.42 27.42 -11.74
N ALA A 295 29.55 26.96 -12.29
CA ALA A 295 30.39 27.77 -13.16
C ALA A 295 29.91 27.81 -14.62
N PRO A 296 29.73 29.01 -15.24
CA PRO A 296 29.42 29.12 -16.66
C PRO A 296 30.49 28.52 -17.57
N VAL A 297 30.08 27.67 -18.52
CA VAL A 297 30.97 26.98 -19.49
C VAL A 297 31.89 27.93 -20.25
N GLY A 298 31.41 29.15 -20.54
CA GLY A 298 32.18 30.18 -21.25
C GLY A 298 33.46 30.64 -20.53
N LEU A 299 33.57 30.44 -19.21
CA LEU A 299 34.79 30.76 -18.45
C LEU A 299 35.98 29.86 -18.80
N TYR A 300 35.71 28.65 -19.31
CA TYR A 300 36.73 27.64 -19.62
C TYR A 300 37.02 27.52 -21.12
N GLY A 301 36.38 28.34 -21.97
CA GLY A 301 36.56 28.30 -23.42
C GLY A 301 35.73 27.26 -24.18
N GLY A 302 34.83 26.54 -23.52
CA GLY A 302 33.92 25.57 -24.15
C GLY A 302 33.66 24.33 -23.28
N GLN A 303 32.76 23.45 -23.75
CA GLN A 303 32.41 22.22 -23.01
C GLN A 303 33.60 21.26 -22.87
N GLU A 304 34.40 21.05 -23.92
CA GLU A 304 35.55 20.11 -23.87
C GLU A 304 36.67 20.60 -22.93
N GLU A 305 37.00 21.89 -22.96
CA GLU A 305 38.02 22.45 -22.04
C GLU A 305 37.49 22.56 -20.59
N ALA A 306 36.19 22.78 -20.37
CA ALA A 306 35.57 22.65 -19.06
C ALA A 306 35.66 21.20 -18.52
N LEU A 307 35.30 20.21 -19.34
CA LEU A 307 35.41 18.79 -19.00
C LEU A 307 36.85 18.41 -18.62
N LYS A 308 37.81 18.78 -19.47
CA LYS A 308 39.24 18.56 -19.27
C LYS A 308 39.76 19.25 -18.01
N HIS A 309 39.32 20.48 -17.73
CA HIS A 309 39.65 21.20 -16.50
C HIS A 309 39.18 20.40 -15.27
N PHE A 310 37.89 20.06 -15.18
CA PHE A 310 37.34 19.36 -14.01
C PHE A 310 37.90 17.93 -13.84
N LEU A 311 38.08 17.17 -14.93
CA LEU A 311 38.73 15.85 -14.85
C LEU A 311 40.19 15.95 -14.37
N SER A 312 40.96 16.94 -14.87
CA SER A 312 42.34 17.16 -14.41
C SER A 312 42.41 17.56 -12.92
N ARG A 313 41.41 18.30 -12.43
CA ARG A 313 41.29 18.67 -11.02
C ARG A 313 40.96 17.46 -10.13
N VAL A 314 40.05 16.57 -10.56
CA VAL A 314 39.80 15.31 -9.86
C VAL A 314 41.08 14.47 -9.75
N GLN A 315 41.84 14.35 -10.84
CA GLN A 315 43.12 13.63 -10.82
C GLN A 315 44.14 14.29 -9.89
N ALA A 316 44.30 15.62 -9.95
CA ALA A 316 45.22 16.35 -9.06
C ALA A 316 44.88 16.18 -7.57
N ILE A 317 43.58 16.08 -7.23
CA ILE A 317 43.12 15.75 -5.88
C ILE A 317 43.56 14.33 -5.49
N MET A 318 43.33 13.32 -6.35
CA MET A 318 43.77 11.94 -6.13
C MET A 318 45.30 11.82 -5.98
N ASP A 319 46.07 12.53 -6.80
CA ASP A 319 47.54 12.55 -6.73
C ASP A 319 48.04 13.20 -5.42
N SER A 320 47.24 14.10 -4.83
CA SER A 320 47.51 14.75 -3.54
C SER A 320 47.19 13.88 -2.32
N PHE A 321 46.57 12.70 -2.50
CA PHE A 321 46.20 11.84 -1.37
C PHE A 321 47.42 11.52 -0.48
N PRO A 322 47.29 11.57 0.86
CA PRO A 322 48.33 11.14 1.80
C PRO A 322 48.82 9.71 1.51
N PRO A 323 50.07 9.36 1.87
CA PRO A 323 50.63 8.02 1.63
C PRO A 323 49.78 6.84 2.13
N GLU A 324 48.99 7.08 3.17
CA GLU A 324 48.05 6.17 3.84
C GLU A 324 46.70 6.03 3.12
N LEU A 325 46.32 6.97 2.25
CA LEU A 325 45.07 6.97 1.48
C LEU A 325 45.28 6.68 -0.02
N ARG A 326 46.48 6.24 -0.41
CA ARG A 326 46.77 5.82 -1.79
C ARG A 326 46.47 4.34 -1.98
N TRP A 327 45.71 4.02 -3.02
CA TRP A 327 45.54 2.64 -3.48
C TRP A 327 46.89 2.04 -3.90
N ARG A 328 47.14 0.79 -3.50
CA ARG A 328 48.42 0.10 -3.76
C ARG A 328 48.29 -1.36 -4.23
N GLY A 329 47.07 -1.83 -4.55
CA GLY A 329 46.86 -3.17 -5.12
C GLY A 329 47.52 -4.33 -4.33
N GLY A 330 47.55 -4.25 -3.00
CA GLY A 330 48.19 -5.26 -2.14
C GLY A 330 49.70 -5.12 -1.88
N LEU A 331 50.37 -4.08 -2.39
CA LEU A 331 51.79 -3.81 -2.09
C LEU A 331 52.01 -3.32 -0.64
N SER A 332 53.27 -3.30 -0.20
CA SER A 332 53.69 -2.95 1.17
C SER A 332 53.06 -1.64 1.68
N ARG A 333 52.27 -1.77 2.75
CA ARG A 333 51.54 -0.66 3.40
C ARG A 333 52.44 0.13 4.36
N PRO A 334 52.24 1.46 4.50
CA PRO A 334 52.83 2.22 5.60
C PRO A 334 52.46 1.63 6.98
N PRO A 335 53.33 1.68 8.01
CA PRO A 335 53.10 1.01 9.30
C PRO A 335 51.91 1.53 10.13
N ARG A 336 51.28 2.63 9.72
CA ARG A 336 50.18 3.30 10.43
C ARG A 336 48.81 3.17 9.75
N VAL A 337 48.73 2.40 8.65
CA VAL A 337 47.45 2.13 7.97
C VAL A 337 46.61 1.20 8.82
N THR A 338 45.36 1.58 9.04
CA THR A 338 44.32 0.84 9.78
C THR A 338 43.21 0.39 8.83
N GLU A 339 42.31 -0.48 9.29
CA GLU A 339 41.10 -0.86 8.54
C GLU A 339 40.30 0.37 8.09
N GLY A 340 40.11 1.35 8.99
CA GLY A 340 39.45 2.61 8.67
C GLY A 340 40.09 3.40 7.50
N HIS A 341 41.40 3.26 7.24
CA HIS A 341 42.02 3.85 6.05
C HIS A 341 41.59 3.13 4.77
N ASP A 342 41.52 1.79 4.76
CA ASP A 342 40.99 1.04 3.61
C ASP A 342 39.53 1.46 3.32
N THR A 343 38.75 1.68 4.39
CA THR A 343 37.37 2.17 4.34
C THR A 343 37.28 3.58 3.73
N GLN A 344 38.20 4.49 4.06
CA GLN A 344 38.29 5.78 3.37
C GLN A 344 38.76 5.68 1.92
N ILE A 345 39.69 4.78 1.61
CA ILE A 345 40.18 4.58 0.23
C ILE A 345 39.04 4.11 -0.67
N ALA A 346 38.25 3.11 -0.25
CA ALA A 346 37.08 2.66 -1.00
C ALA A 346 36.09 3.81 -1.26
N ASN A 347 35.80 4.62 -0.23
CA ASN A 347 34.89 5.76 -0.35
C ASN A 347 35.39 6.81 -1.36
N LEU A 348 36.66 7.21 -1.23
CA LEU A 348 37.29 8.26 -2.04
C LEU A 348 37.39 7.84 -3.51
N LEU A 349 37.84 6.61 -3.78
CA LEU A 349 38.01 6.13 -5.15
C LEU A 349 36.67 6.03 -5.88
N ILE A 350 35.67 5.36 -5.29
CA ILE A 350 34.36 5.19 -5.94
C ILE A 350 33.65 6.54 -6.07
N THR A 351 33.80 7.46 -5.10
CA THR A 351 33.26 8.82 -5.22
C THR A 351 33.94 9.61 -6.33
N SER A 352 35.27 9.49 -6.50
CA SER A 352 36.00 10.13 -7.60
C SER A 352 35.56 9.60 -8.97
N LEU A 353 35.30 8.29 -9.07
CA LEU A 353 34.79 7.64 -10.27
C LEU A 353 33.36 8.07 -10.59
N ASN A 354 32.49 8.21 -9.58
CA ASN A 354 31.13 8.72 -9.75
C ASN A 354 31.10 10.17 -10.27
N ILE A 355 31.95 11.02 -9.71
CA ILE A 355 32.07 12.42 -10.14
C ILE A 355 32.65 12.49 -11.56
N ARG A 356 33.64 11.66 -11.92
CA ARG A 356 34.14 11.53 -13.30
C ARG A 356 33.02 11.12 -14.27
N SER A 357 32.22 10.12 -13.91
CA SER A 357 31.08 9.65 -14.73
C SER A 357 30.06 10.76 -15.00
N ASN A 358 29.68 11.50 -13.96
CA ASN A 358 28.70 12.58 -14.07
C ASN A 358 29.27 13.82 -14.79
N LEU A 359 30.56 14.13 -14.64
CA LEU A 359 31.22 15.19 -15.43
C LEU A 359 31.22 14.86 -16.93
N LEU A 360 31.44 13.58 -17.29
CA LEU A 360 31.36 13.10 -18.68
C LEU A 360 29.95 13.25 -19.25
N GLN A 361 28.90 12.89 -18.50
CA GLN A 361 27.51 13.10 -18.92
C GLN A 361 27.17 14.59 -19.07
N LYS A 362 27.63 15.44 -18.13
CA LYS A 362 27.30 16.88 -18.14
C LYS A 362 27.96 17.68 -19.26
N PHE A 363 29.25 17.45 -19.52
CA PHE A 363 30.03 18.24 -20.49
C PHE A 363 30.36 17.47 -21.78
N GLY A 364 29.91 16.23 -21.89
CA GLY A 364 30.05 15.42 -23.10
C GLY A 364 29.36 16.06 -24.30
N SER A 365 29.89 15.82 -25.50
CA SER A 365 29.28 16.25 -26.75
C SER A 365 29.46 15.18 -27.84
N ALA A 366 28.55 15.15 -28.81
CA ALA A 366 28.56 14.19 -29.92
C ALA A 366 29.86 14.19 -30.73
N ALA A 367 30.62 15.29 -30.74
CA ALA A 367 31.92 15.38 -31.42
C ALA A 367 33.02 14.51 -30.77
N VAL A 368 32.83 14.04 -29.52
CA VAL A 368 33.83 13.29 -28.75
C VAL A 368 33.25 12.01 -28.12
N GLU A 369 32.08 11.57 -28.58
CA GLU A 369 31.28 10.44 -28.06
C GLU A 369 32.11 9.16 -27.87
N THR A 370 32.95 8.78 -28.85
CA THR A 370 33.83 7.60 -28.76
C THR A 370 34.83 7.68 -27.60
N ARG A 371 35.31 8.89 -27.24
CA ARG A 371 36.23 9.08 -26.11
C ARG A 371 35.48 8.98 -24.77
N ILE A 372 34.24 9.47 -24.72
CA ILE A 372 33.36 9.40 -23.55
C ILE A 372 33.04 7.94 -23.23
N ALA A 373 32.59 7.17 -24.23
CA ALA A 373 32.30 5.74 -24.08
C ALA A 373 33.53 4.92 -23.61
N LEU A 374 34.72 5.21 -24.15
CA LEU A 374 35.98 4.60 -23.69
C LEU A 374 36.33 4.96 -22.24
N GLU A 375 36.02 6.18 -21.80
CA GLU A 375 36.30 6.63 -20.43
C GLU A 375 35.27 6.07 -19.42
N HIS A 376 33.99 5.98 -19.76
CA HIS A 376 32.99 5.25 -18.97
C HIS A 376 33.32 3.75 -18.87
N GLN A 377 33.87 3.14 -19.93
CA GLN A 377 34.37 1.77 -19.86
C GLN A 377 35.51 1.63 -18.85
N ARG A 378 36.47 2.56 -18.82
CA ARG A 378 37.55 2.58 -17.82
C ARG A 378 37.01 2.78 -16.41
N ILE A 379 36.03 3.67 -16.23
CA ILE A 379 35.38 3.88 -14.94
C ILE A 379 34.77 2.57 -14.40
N VAL A 380 34.07 1.80 -15.23
CA VAL A 380 33.51 0.50 -14.82
C VAL A 380 34.60 -0.55 -14.58
N ASP A 381 35.70 -0.54 -15.34
CA ASP A 381 36.84 -1.42 -15.07
C ASP A 381 37.53 -1.08 -13.73
N ASP A 382 37.78 0.20 -13.43
CA ASP A 382 38.32 0.67 -12.15
C ASP A 382 37.37 0.34 -10.98
N LEU A 383 36.05 0.49 -11.16
CA LEU A 383 35.04 0.10 -10.16
C LEU A 383 35.09 -1.40 -9.86
N LEU A 384 35.13 -2.25 -10.90
CA LEU A 384 35.21 -3.70 -10.73
C LEU A 384 36.54 -4.11 -10.08
N GLU A 385 37.66 -3.45 -10.43
CA GLU A 385 38.96 -3.68 -9.79
C GLU A 385 38.88 -3.40 -8.27
N ILE A 386 38.26 -2.29 -7.85
CA ILE A 386 38.07 -1.95 -6.44
C ILE A 386 37.13 -2.97 -5.77
N LEU A 387 35.97 -3.25 -6.36
CA LEU A 387 34.93 -4.10 -5.77
C LEU A 387 35.32 -5.58 -5.59
N TYR A 388 36.25 -6.09 -6.40
CA TYR A 388 36.71 -7.48 -6.30
C TYR A 388 38.05 -7.64 -5.53
N HIS A 389 38.79 -6.56 -5.27
CA HIS A 389 40.04 -6.59 -4.49
C HIS A 389 39.96 -5.93 -3.11
N MET A 390 38.93 -5.14 -2.82
CA MET A 390 38.65 -4.66 -1.46
C MET A 390 38.11 -5.80 -0.57
N PRO A 391 38.54 -5.89 0.71
CA PRO A 391 37.94 -6.83 1.65
C PRO A 391 36.45 -6.55 1.86
N GLN A 392 35.66 -7.61 2.04
CA GLN A 392 34.20 -7.49 2.13
C GLN A 392 33.73 -6.55 3.27
N HIS A 393 34.36 -6.60 4.45
CA HIS A 393 34.02 -5.73 5.58
C HIS A 393 34.25 -4.23 5.28
N VAL A 394 35.25 -3.90 4.44
CA VAL A 394 35.53 -2.52 4.00
C VAL A 394 34.41 -2.01 3.08
N LEU A 395 33.87 -2.89 2.23
CA LEU A 395 32.74 -2.58 1.36
C LEU A 395 31.43 -2.46 2.15
N GLU A 396 31.22 -3.32 3.14
CA GLU A 396 30.06 -3.28 4.05
C GLU A 396 30.00 -2.00 4.87
N GLN A 397 31.12 -1.62 5.52
CA GLN A 397 31.24 -0.33 6.26
C GLN A 397 30.91 0.88 5.39
N ASN A 398 31.11 0.77 4.08
CA ASN A 398 30.83 1.82 3.13
C ASN A 398 29.45 1.74 2.45
N GLY A 399 28.72 0.63 2.61
CA GLY A 399 27.64 0.18 1.72
C GLY A 399 26.62 1.27 1.39
N ASN A 400 25.99 1.86 2.40
CA ASN A 400 25.00 2.95 2.27
C ASN A 400 25.48 4.11 1.38
N SER A 401 26.77 4.42 1.39
CA SER A 401 27.36 5.54 0.65
C SER A 401 27.92 5.16 -0.73
N LEU A 402 28.03 3.87 -1.05
CA LEU A 402 28.55 3.36 -2.32
C LEU A 402 27.44 2.84 -3.24
N ILE A 403 26.44 2.14 -2.70
CA ILE A 403 25.36 1.54 -3.48
C ILE A 403 24.73 2.53 -4.49
N PRO A 404 24.38 3.78 -4.12
CA PRO A 404 23.84 4.75 -5.08
C PRO A 404 24.82 5.11 -6.20
N LYS A 405 26.11 5.31 -5.87
CA LYS A 405 27.18 5.68 -6.82
C LYS A 405 27.49 4.55 -7.80
N LEU A 406 27.46 3.31 -7.32
CA LEU A 406 27.66 2.11 -8.14
C LEU A 406 26.50 1.90 -9.12
N ARG A 407 25.25 2.06 -8.64
CA ARG A 407 24.04 2.03 -9.49
C ARG A 407 24.09 3.11 -10.58
N ASP A 408 24.46 4.34 -10.23
CA ASP A 408 24.56 5.48 -11.14
C ASP A 408 25.67 5.32 -12.21
N CYS A 409 26.88 4.92 -11.81
CA CYS A 409 27.94 4.58 -12.76
C CYS A 409 27.54 3.43 -13.71
N GLY A 410 26.80 2.43 -13.20
CA GLY A 410 26.23 1.36 -14.02
C GLY A 410 25.19 1.87 -15.02
N ALA A 411 24.30 2.77 -14.60
CA ALA A 411 23.30 3.40 -15.46
C ALA A 411 23.92 4.24 -16.57
N ALA A 412 24.90 5.10 -16.25
CA ALA A 412 25.65 5.89 -17.21
C ALA A 412 26.36 5.00 -18.26
N TYR A 413 26.94 3.87 -17.82
CA TYR A 413 27.57 2.91 -18.72
C TYR A 413 26.57 2.21 -19.66
N MET A 414 25.36 1.87 -19.17
CA MET A 414 24.27 1.33 -20.01
C MET A 414 23.77 2.36 -21.04
N GLU A 415 23.66 3.63 -20.65
CA GLU A 415 23.19 4.70 -21.52
C GLU A 415 24.11 4.89 -22.74
N GLN A 416 25.43 4.95 -22.52
CA GLN A 416 26.42 5.05 -23.60
C GLN A 416 26.41 3.85 -24.55
N MET A 417 26.10 2.63 -24.07
CA MET A 417 25.98 1.43 -24.91
C MET A 417 24.85 1.56 -25.94
N ASN A 418 23.78 2.28 -25.60
CA ASN A 418 22.62 2.46 -26.48
C ASN A 418 22.85 3.56 -27.53
N MET A 419 23.63 4.59 -27.22
CA MET A 419 23.83 5.76 -28.11
C MET A 419 24.71 5.50 -29.34
N GLY A 420 25.72 4.62 -29.24
CA GLY A 420 26.79 4.40 -30.24
C GLY A 420 26.40 3.83 -31.63
N GLY A 421 25.20 4.11 -32.13
CA GLY A 421 24.72 3.76 -33.47
C GLY A 421 24.06 4.93 -34.21
N GLY A 422 24.49 6.17 -33.96
CA GLY A 422 24.06 7.38 -34.68
C GLY A 422 24.85 7.58 -35.99
N GLY A 423 24.62 6.77 -37.02
CA GLY A 423 25.45 6.79 -38.23
C GLY A 423 24.85 6.15 -39.49
N GLY A 424 23.73 6.72 -39.98
CA GLY A 424 23.24 6.67 -41.36
C GLY A 424 23.29 5.35 -42.17
N GLY A 425 22.13 4.78 -42.48
CA GLY A 425 21.98 3.78 -43.54
C GLY A 425 20.72 2.94 -43.40
N GLU A 426 19.87 2.93 -44.44
CA GLU A 426 18.73 2.01 -44.51
C GLU A 426 19.21 0.58 -44.79
N GLY A 427 18.66 -0.40 -44.06
CA GLY A 427 18.65 -1.80 -44.50
C GLY A 427 19.20 -2.84 -43.52
N CYS A 428 18.46 -3.96 -43.46
CA CYS A 428 18.76 -5.22 -42.76
C CYS A 428 18.64 -5.20 -41.22
N GLY A 429 17.71 -6.01 -40.71
CA GLY A 429 17.53 -6.20 -39.27
C GLY A 429 18.54 -7.20 -38.70
N LEU A 430 19.38 -6.73 -37.78
CA LEU A 430 20.04 -7.55 -36.77
C LEU A 430 20.24 -6.69 -35.51
N HIS A 431 20.11 -7.31 -34.33
CA HIS A 431 20.16 -6.64 -33.03
C HIS A 431 21.33 -5.65 -32.88
N LYS A 432 21.06 -4.48 -32.27
CA LYS A 432 22.06 -3.79 -31.43
C LYS A 432 22.33 -4.70 -30.22
N LEU A 433 23.24 -5.65 -30.38
CA LEU A 433 23.79 -6.40 -29.25
C LEU A 433 24.62 -5.43 -28.40
N VAL A 434 24.30 -5.34 -27.12
CA VAL A 434 25.28 -4.95 -26.10
C VAL A 434 26.49 -5.87 -26.29
N SER A 435 27.69 -5.30 -26.39
CA SER A 435 28.93 -6.07 -26.44
C SER A 435 28.93 -7.12 -25.33
N GLU A 436 29.18 -8.39 -25.64
CA GLU A 436 29.16 -9.48 -24.65
C GLU A 436 30.10 -9.17 -23.46
N GLY A 437 31.24 -8.52 -23.73
CA GLY A 437 32.15 -8.04 -22.68
C GLY A 437 31.57 -6.94 -21.79
N ALA A 438 30.70 -6.07 -22.32
CA ALA A 438 30.00 -5.04 -21.55
C ALA A 438 28.85 -5.62 -20.73
N ARG A 439 28.10 -6.56 -21.29
CA ARG A 439 27.08 -7.34 -20.56
C ARG A 439 27.72 -8.05 -19.35
N VAL A 440 28.85 -8.73 -19.55
CA VAL A 440 29.59 -9.39 -18.46
C VAL A 440 30.07 -8.40 -17.39
N LYS A 441 30.45 -7.16 -17.75
CA LYS A 441 30.82 -6.13 -16.77
C LYS A 441 29.62 -5.65 -15.95
N LEU A 442 28.48 -5.41 -16.59
CA LEU A 442 27.23 -5.05 -15.91
C LEU A 442 26.75 -6.18 -14.97
N GLU A 443 26.75 -7.43 -15.42
CA GLU A 443 26.42 -8.58 -14.57
C GLU A 443 27.39 -8.71 -13.37
N LYS A 444 28.69 -8.43 -13.54
CA LYS A 444 29.66 -8.44 -12.42
C LYS A 444 29.44 -7.30 -11.43
N LEU A 445 28.97 -6.13 -11.89
CA LEU A 445 28.68 -4.98 -11.05
C LEU A 445 27.37 -5.18 -10.29
N LEU A 446 26.33 -5.71 -10.95
CA LEU A 446 25.07 -6.11 -10.30
C LEU A 446 25.30 -7.15 -9.21
N ARG A 447 26.05 -8.23 -9.47
CA ARG A 447 26.39 -9.23 -8.43
C ARG A 447 27.13 -8.64 -7.23
N LYS A 448 27.94 -7.59 -7.43
CA LYS A 448 28.59 -6.89 -6.33
C LYS A 448 27.70 -5.89 -5.61
N LEU A 449 26.69 -5.34 -6.29
CA LEU A 449 25.59 -4.63 -5.63
C LEU A 449 24.82 -5.61 -4.74
N ASP A 450 24.41 -6.78 -5.24
CA ASP A 450 23.71 -7.81 -4.44
C ASP A 450 24.51 -8.25 -3.21
N ASP A 451 25.84 -8.38 -3.32
CA ASP A 451 26.74 -8.71 -2.19
C ASP A 451 26.82 -7.61 -1.11
N ILE A 452 26.67 -6.34 -1.49
CA ILE A 452 26.89 -5.16 -0.60
C ILE A 452 25.55 -4.61 -0.09
N ASP A 453 24.50 -4.66 -0.90
CA ASP A 453 23.16 -4.19 -0.60
C ASP A 453 22.40 -5.21 0.26
N CYS A 454 22.90 -5.36 1.48
CA CYS A 454 22.37 -6.25 2.51
C CYS A 454 21.09 -5.68 3.10
N TRP A 455 20.10 -5.34 2.27
CA TRP A 455 18.82 -4.79 2.71
C TRP A 455 18.11 -5.82 3.61
N PRO A 456 17.93 -5.53 4.91
CA PRO A 456 17.04 -6.33 5.72
C PRO A 456 15.63 -5.82 5.43
N GLY A 457 14.90 -6.53 4.56
CA GLY A 457 13.44 -6.50 4.63
C GLY A 457 12.96 -6.83 6.05
N PRO A 458 11.71 -6.50 6.41
CA PRO A 458 11.20 -6.62 7.78
C PRO A 458 11.55 -7.98 8.40
N ALA A 459 12.15 -7.93 9.60
CA ALA A 459 12.97 -9.02 10.13
C ALA A 459 12.22 -10.36 10.25
N ILE A 460 12.47 -11.26 9.30
CA ILE A 460 12.13 -12.68 9.44
C ILE A 460 13.04 -13.27 10.52
N VAL A 461 12.44 -13.79 11.60
CA VAL A 461 13.16 -14.56 12.62
C VAL A 461 13.62 -15.88 12.00
N VAL A 462 14.88 -15.94 11.59
CA VAL A 462 15.49 -17.17 11.08
C VAL A 462 16.17 -17.92 12.23
N GLU A 463 15.55 -19.04 12.66
CA GLU A 463 16.24 -20.02 13.49
C GLU A 463 17.40 -20.67 12.69
N SER A 464 18.52 -20.89 13.39
CA SER A 464 19.78 -21.28 12.77
C SER A 464 19.83 -22.75 12.34
N SER A 465 20.26 -23.01 11.10
CA SER A 465 20.98 -24.25 10.77
C SER A 465 22.01 -24.01 9.67
N GLN A 466 23.19 -24.63 9.82
CA GLN A 466 24.36 -24.40 8.97
C GLN A 466 24.49 -25.44 7.84
N ASN A 467 25.20 -25.01 6.79
CA ASN A 467 26.00 -25.78 5.82
C ASN A 467 25.37 -26.35 4.53
N ALA A 468 26.22 -26.23 3.49
CA ALA A 468 26.27 -26.93 2.20
C ALA A 468 25.36 -26.46 1.04
N TYR A 469 25.96 -25.70 0.12
CA TYR A 469 25.54 -25.68 -1.30
C TYR A 469 25.59 -27.11 -1.88
N PRO A 470 24.61 -27.49 -2.72
CA PRO A 470 24.94 -27.51 -4.15
C PRO A 470 23.81 -27.12 -5.12
N ARG A 471 24.25 -26.45 -6.20
CA ARG A 471 23.71 -26.37 -7.57
C ARG A 471 22.30 -26.95 -7.90
N ARG A 472 21.48 -26.04 -8.43
CA ARG A 472 20.71 -26.18 -9.69
C ARG A 472 19.51 -27.13 -9.68
N PHE A 473 18.41 -26.65 -9.14
CA PHE A 473 17.07 -26.84 -9.74
C PHE A 473 16.43 -25.47 -9.96
N LEU A 474 15.83 -25.26 -11.14
CA LEU A 474 14.84 -24.21 -11.36
C LEU A 474 13.55 -24.69 -10.70
N LEU A 475 13.36 -24.36 -9.42
CA LEU A 475 12.08 -24.50 -8.75
C LEU A 475 11.38 -23.15 -8.78
N LYS A 476 10.13 -23.14 -9.25
CA LYS A 476 9.20 -22.04 -9.01
C LYS A 476 9.06 -21.90 -7.49
N SER A 477 9.72 -20.90 -6.90
CA SER A 477 9.45 -20.47 -5.53
C SER A 477 8.29 -19.48 -5.58
N SER A 478 7.07 -20.02 -5.60
CA SER A 478 5.83 -19.24 -5.62
C SER A 478 5.65 -18.47 -4.31
N VAL A 479 6.17 -17.24 -4.27
CA VAL A 479 5.79 -16.23 -3.26
C VAL A 479 4.50 -15.54 -3.73
N VAL A 480 3.46 -16.32 -3.97
CA VAL A 480 2.09 -15.81 -4.14
C VAL A 480 1.51 -15.72 -2.73
N GLN A 481 1.57 -14.52 -2.15
CA GLN A 481 1.15 -14.29 -0.76
C GLN A 481 -0.38 -14.17 -0.59
N VAL A 482 -1.12 -13.93 -1.68
CA VAL A 482 -2.59 -13.85 -1.69
C VAL A 482 -3.16 -15.01 -2.49
N ILE A 483 -3.87 -15.91 -1.82
CA ILE A 483 -4.53 -17.05 -2.47
C ILE A 483 -6.01 -17.10 -2.10
N MET A 484 -6.83 -17.56 -3.03
CA MET A 484 -8.23 -17.88 -2.79
C MET A 484 -8.38 -19.40 -2.68
N THR A 485 -8.93 -19.89 -1.57
CA THR A 485 -9.02 -21.33 -1.34
C THR A 485 -10.26 -21.72 -0.55
N GLN A 486 -10.73 -22.96 -0.72
CA GLN A 486 -11.79 -23.51 0.09
C GLN A 486 -11.23 -24.01 1.42
N HIS A 487 -11.58 -23.33 2.50
CA HIS A 487 -11.17 -23.67 3.86
C HIS A 487 -11.94 -24.92 4.36
N THR A 488 -11.38 -25.63 5.35
CA THR A 488 -11.93 -26.92 5.84
C THR A 488 -13.31 -26.83 6.51
N ASN A 489 -13.85 -25.62 6.68
CA ASN A 489 -15.21 -25.35 7.15
C ASN A 489 -16.21 -25.13 5.99
N GLY A 490 -15.81 -25.35 4.74
CA GLY A 490 -16.66 -25.26 3.54
C GLY A 490 -16.72 -23.87 2.91
N ASN A 491 -16.13 -22.84 3.55
CA ASN A 491 -16.09 -21.48 3.02
C ASN A 491 -14.99 -21.31 1.98
N THR A 492 -15.26 -20.60 0.89
CA THR A 492 -14.20 -19.92 0.14
C THR A 492 -13.66 -18.77 0.98
N GLN A 493 -12.35 -18.65 1.12
CA GLN A 493 -11.70 -17.57 1.86
C GLN A 493 -10.55 -16.97 1.06
N LEU A 494 -10.37 -15.66 1.22
CA LEU A 494 -9.15 -14.98 0.83
C LEU A 494 -8.11 -15.17 1.94
N ILE A 495 -6.96 -15.72 1.59
CA ILE A 495 -5.83 -15.91 2.50
C ILE A 495 -4.76 -14.91 2.10
N VAL A 496 -4.40 -14.00 3.02
CA VAL A 496 -3.37 -12.97 2.83
C VAL A 496 -2.24 -13.26 3.80
N LYS A 497 -1.01 -13.42 3.28
CA LYS A 497 0.19 -13.77 4.07
C LYS A 497 -0.04 -14.97 5.01
N GLY A 498 -0.74 -15.99 4.50
CA GLY A 498 -1.04 -17.22 5.22
C GLY A 498 -2.15 -17.14 6.27
N LYS A 499 -2.91 -16.04 6.35
CA LYS A 499 -4.03 -15.86 7.30
C LYS A 499 -5.35 -15.56 6.56
N PRO A 500 -6.50 -16.10 7.01
CA PRO A 500 -7.80 -15.68 6.52
C PRO A 500 -8.01 -14.17 6.71
N PHE A 501 -8.45 -13.50 5.65
CA PHE A 501 -8.69 -12.06 5.62
C PHE A 501 -10.18 -11.78 5.34
N LEU A 502 -10.83 -11.02 6.23
CA LEU A 502 -12.16 -10.47 5.96
C LEU A 502 -11.98 -9.13 5.23
N MET A 503 -12.18 -9.16 3.92
CA MET A 503 -12.23 -7.94 3.13
C MET A 503 -13.51 -7.16 3.47
N LEU A 504 -13.35 -5.87 3.73
CA LEU A 504 -14.40 -4.90 4.03
C LEU A 504 -14.26 -3.78 2.99
N PRO A 505 -14.74 -4.01 1.75
CA PRO A 505 -14.36 -3.23 0.59
C PRO A 505 -15.33 -2.08 0.30
N ALA A 506 -14.83 -1.03 -0.34
CA ALA A 506 -15.68 -0.03 -0.98
C ALA A 506 -15.04 0.47 -2.28
N GLU A 507 -15.86 0.89 -3.24
CA GLU A 507 -15.38 1.29 -4.56
C GLU A 507 -15.36 2.81 -4.71
N LEU A 508 -14.29 3.28 -5.36
CA LEU A 508 -14.03 4.67 -5.69
C LEU A 508 -14.78 5.09 -6.96
N HIS A 509 -14.98 6.38 -7.19
CA HIS A 509 -15.39 6.83 -8.53
C HIS A 509 -14.36 6.45 -9.60
N ASN A 510 -14.86 6.20 -10.80
CA ASN A 510 -14.13 5.71 -12.00
C ASN A 510 -12.80 6.42 -12.33
N SER A 511 -12.54 7.62 -11.81
CA SER A 511 -11.34 8.41 -12.11
C SER A 511 -10.50 8.75 -10.86
N SER A 512 -10.94 8.40 -9.65
CA SER A 512 -10.30 8.86 -8.41
C SER A 512 -8.91 8.25 -8.19
N MET A 513 -8.73 6.98 -8.58
CA MET A 513 -7.43 6.29 -8.46
C MET A 513 -6.41 6.70 -9.55
N SER A 514 -6.78 7.59 -10.48
CA SER A 514 -5.84 8.12 -11.50
C SER A 514 -4.86 9.17 -10.97
N SER A 515 -4.94 9.53 -9.68
CA SER A 515 -4.01 10.46 -9.05
C SER A 515 -3.72 10.08 -7.59
N ALA A 516 -2.46 9.75 -7.29
CA ALA A 516 -2.01 9.50 -5.92
C ALA A 516 -2.22 10.72 -5.00
N ARG A 517 -2.13 11.94 -5.54
CA ARG A 517 -2.42 13.17 -4.79
C ARG A 517 -3.90 13.29 -4.42
N PHE A 518 -4.83 12.92 -5.30
CA PHE A 518 -6.25 12.86 -4.91
C PHE A 518 -6.46 11.82 -3.81
N MET A 519 -5.90 10.62 -4.01
CA MET A 519 -6.02 9.51 -3.05
C MET A 519 -5.46 9.82 -1.65
N SER A 520 -4.46 10.69 -1.51
CA SER A 520 -3.93 11.12 -0.21
C SER A 520 -4.98 11.75 0.74
N GLU A 521 -6.08 12.29 0.21
CA GLU A 521 -7.21 12.80 1.02
C GLU A 521 -8.29 11.73 1.27
N VAL A 522 -8.28 10.64 0.50
CA VAL A 522 -9.24 9.53 0.57
C VAL A 522 -8.83 8.50 1.63
N TRP A 523 -7.56 8.08 1.68
CA TRP A 523 -7.12 6.99 2.58
C TRP A 523 -7.50 7.20 4.06
N PRO A 524 -7.25 8.38 4.68
CA PRO A 524 -7.55 8.57 6.10
C PRO A 524 -9.05 8.49 6.39
N MET A 525 -9.89 8.98 5.46
CA MET A 525 -11.35 8.90 5.56
C MET A 525 -11.85 7.46 5.45
N MET A 526 -11.27 6.64 4.57
CA MET A 526 -11.70 5.24 4.40
C MET A 526 -11.34 4.40 5.62
N LYS A 527 -10.09 4.52 6.11
CA LYS A 527 -9.64 3.82 7.32
C LYS A 527 -10.44 4.21 8.56
N ALA A 528 -10.75 5.51 8.73
CA ALA A 528 -11.59 5.98 9.84
C ALA A 528 -13.03 5.43 9.81
N ASN A 529 -13.50 4.99 8.64
CA ASN A 529 -14.81 4.36 8.44
C ASN A 529 -14.73 2.82 8.35
N HIS A 530 -13.70 2.19 8.93
CA HIS A 530 -13.56 0.72 8.98
C HIS A 530 -13.53 0.00 7.62
N ILE A 531 -13.30 0.72 6.52
CA ILE A 531 -13.04 0.15 5.21
C ILE A 531 -11.56 -0.22 5.17
N ASN A 532 -11.23 -1.47 4.82
CA ASN A 532 -9.85 -1.97 4.77
C ASN A 532 -9.32 -2.23 3.36
N THR A 533 -10.21 -2.22 2.35
CA THR A 533 -9.88 -2.45 0.94
C THR A 533 -10.60 -1.44 0.06
N LEU A 534 -9.92 -0.88 -0.95
CA LEU A 534 -10.56 -0.04 -1.97
C LEU A 534 -10.51 -0.67 -3.35
N LEU A 535 -11.63 -0.58 -4.07
CA LEU A 535 -11.73 -0.91 -5.49
C LEU A 535 -11.45 0.37 -6.29
N GLY A 536 -10.61 0.29 -7.32
CA GLY A 536 -10.26 1.45 -8.13
C GLY A 536 -9.67 1.12 -9.50
N ALA A 537 -9.92 2.01 -10.46
CA ALA A 537 -9.62 1.79 -11.87
C ALA A 537 -8.15 1.99 -12.25
N VAL A 538 -7.56 0.98 -12.90
CA VAL A 538 -6.32 1.08 -13.67
C VAL A 538 -6.72 1.12 -15.15
N ALA A 539 -6.68 2.33 -15.71
CA ALA A 539 -7.06 2.58 -17.11
C ALA A 539 -5.94 2.22 -18.08
N TRP A 540 -6.26 1.49 -19.15
CA TRP A 540 -5.28 1.19 -20.20
C TRP A 540 -4.69 2.46 -20.83
N GLU A 541 -5.49 3.50 -21.08
CA GLU A 541 -4.98 4.76 -21.62
C GLU A 541 -4.08 5.56 -20.68
N ALA A 542 -4.09 5.28 -19.38
CA ALA A 542 -3.17 5.86 -18.41
C ALA A 542 -1.83 5.12 -18.42
N ILE A 543 -1.85 3.78 -18.41
CA ILE A 543 -0.62 2.98 -18.31
C ILE A 543 0.10 2.77 -19.65
N GLU A 544 -0.57 2.87 -20.80
CA GLU A 544 0.05 2.72 -22.14
C GLU A 544 -0.33 3.89 -23.09
N PRO A 545 0.08 5.13 -22.77
CA PRO A 545 -0.32 6.32 -23.52
C PRO A 545 0.14 6.31 -24.99
N ALA A 546 1.22 5.58 -25.30
CA ALA A 546 1.69 5.24 -26.64
C ALA A 546 2.04 3.75 -26.70
N GLU A 547 1.77 3.08 -27.83
CA GLU A 547 1.93 1.63 -27.95
C GLU A 547 3.36 1.17 -27.61
N GLY A 548 3.47 0.22 -26.68
CA GLY A 548 4.72 -0.32 -26.14
C GLY A 548 5.47 0.61 -25.16
N GLN A 549 4.90 1.76 -24.79
CA GLN A 549 5.49 2.70 -23.85
C GLN A 549 4.63 2.76 -22.58
N PHE A 550 5.05 2.02 -21.56
CA PHE A 550 4.31 1.90 -20.31
C PHE A 550 4.77 2.91 -19.25
N ASP A 551 3.81 3.50 -18.54
CA ASP A 551 4.02 4.39 -17.39
C ASP A 551 3.16 3.92 -16.21
N PHE A 552 3.83 3.47 -15.14
CA PHE A 552 3.18 3.00 -13.91
C PHE A 552 3.37 3.97 -12.74
N SER A 553 3.95 5.17 -12.95
CA SER A 553 4.38 6.06 -11.87
C SER A 553 3.27 6.49 -10.90
N GLU A 554 2.09 6.85 -11.41
CA GLU A 554 0.92 7.15 -10.56
C GLU A 554 0.37 5.90 -9.85
N LEU A 555 0.42 4.72 -10.50
CA LEU A 555 0.01 3.46 -9.87
C LEU A 555 0.96 3.07 -8.73
N ASP A 556 2.28 3.17 -8.93
CA ASP A 556 3.28 2.94 -7.88
C ASP A 556 3.08 3.87 -6.69
N ALA A 557 2.78 5.15 -6.94
CA ALA A 557 2.47 6.12 -5.89
C ALA A 557 1.13 5.81 -5.17
N VAL A 558 0.13 5.27 -5.87
CA VAL A 558 -1.12 4.76 -5.25
C VAL A 558 -0.85 3.51 -4.40
N LEU A 559 -0.05 2.55 -4.87
CA LEU A 559 0.35 1.36 -4.11
C LEU A 559 1.09 1.74 -2.83
N ALA A 560 2.06 2.66 -2.93
CA ALA A 560 2.77 3.21 -1.77
C ALA A 560 1.82 3.93 -0.79
N GLY A 561 0.87 4.72 -1.31
CA GLY A 561 -0.15 5.40 -0.51
C GLY A 561 -1.06 4.42 0.25
N ALA A 562 -1.48 3.32 -0.39
CA ALA A 562 -2.27 2.27 0.25
C ALA A 562 -1.48 1.58 1.38
N ARG A 563 -0.21 1.21 1.12
CA ARG A 563 0.71 0.62 2.12
C ARG A 563 0.90 1.53 3.34
N GLN A 564 1.16 2.82 3.12
CA GLN A 564 1.34 3.80 4.20
C GLN A 564 0.12 3.89 5.13
N HIS A 565 -1.08 3.64 4.59
CA HIS A 565 -2.32 3.71 5.33
C HIS A 565 -2.82 2.35 5.84
N ASP A 566 -2.10 1.24 5.63
CA ASP A 566 -2.56 -0.13 5.96
C ASP A 566 -3.90 -0.45 5.26
N MET A 567 -3.97 -0.09 3.98
CA MET A 567 -5.11 -0.30 3.09
C MET A 567 -4.73 -1.31 2.01
N HIS A 568 -5.65 -2.20 1.69
CA HIS A 568 -5.56 -3.10 0.56
C HIS A 568 -6.27 -2.55 -0.68
N LEU A 569 -6.01 -3.14 -1.84
CA LEU A 569 -6.60 -2.75 -3.11
C LEU A 569 -7.16 -3.94 -3.89
N VAL A 570 -8.22 -3.69 -4.64
CA VAL A 570 -8.66 -4.51 -5.77
C VAL A 570 -8.59 -3.62 -7.01
N LEU A 571 -7.77 -4.00 -7.97
CA LEU A 571 -7.54 -3.18 -9.16
C LEU A 571 -8.56 -3.52 -10.24
N LEU A 572 -9.20 -2.51 -10.83
CA LEU A 572 -10.17 -2.70 -11.91
C LEU A 572 -9.49 -2.40 -13.24
N TRP A 573 -9.24 -3.42 -14.06
CA TRP A 573 -8.66 -3.23 -15.39
C TRP A 573 -9.70 -2.63 -16.34
N PHE A 574 -9.60 -1.34 -16.59
CA PHE A 574 -10.43 -0.67 -17.60
C PHE A 574 -9.69 -0.72 -18.95
N GLY A 575 -9.73 -1.90 -19.56
CA GLY A 575 -9.11 -2.25 -20.84
C GLY A 575 -10.00 -1.91 -22.03
N THR A 576 -10.34 -2.93 -22.81
CA THR A 576 -11.20 -2.83 -24.00
C THR A 576 -12.67 -2.58 -23.66
N TYR A 577 -13.15 -3.01 -22.49
CA TYR A 577 -14.56 -2.89 -22.11
C TYR A 577 -14.74 -2.20 -20.76
N LYS A 578 -15.46 -1.07 -20.79
CA LYS A 578 -15.96 -0.34 -19.64
C LYS A 578 -17.42 0.07 -19.94
N ASN A 579 -18.40 -0.54 -19.27
CA ASN A 579 -19.83 -0.36 -19.53
C ASN A 579 -20.20 -0.63 -20.99
N GLY A 580 -19.73 -1.76 -21.53
CA GLY A 580 -19.92 -2.15 -22.93
C GLY A 580 -19.23 -1.27 -23.99
N LEU A 581 -18.35 -0.35 -23.59
CA LEU A 581 -17.67 0.58 -24.51
C LEU A 581 -16.16 0.59 -24.31
N SER A 582 -15.40 0.94 -25.35
CA SER A 582 -13.93 1.01 -25.33
C SER A 582 -13.40 2.40 -24.99
N THR A 583 -14.01 3.04 -23.99
CA THR A 583 -13.74 4.44 -23.61
C THR A 583 -12.38 4.65 -22.97
N TYR A 584 -11.89 3.68 -22.18
CA TYR A 584 -10.62 3.73 -21.45
C TYR A 584 -9.43 3.10 -22.20
N ALA A 585 -9.66 2.48 -23.37
CA ALA A 585 -8.61 2.03 -24.27
C ALA A 585 -7.76 3.23 -24.76
N PRO A 586 -6.45 3.07 -25.05
CA PRO A 586 -5.57 4.18 -25.38
C PRO A 586 -5.89 4.85 -26.71
N ARG A 587 -5.41 6.09 -26.88
CA ARG A 587 -5.71 6.93 -28.05
C ARG A 587 -5.34 6.28 -29.39
N TRP A 588 -4.34 5.41 -29.42
CA TRP A 588 -3.91 4.69 -30.62
C TRP A 588 -4.89 3.55 -30.99
N VAL A 589 -5.46 2.84 -30.00
CA VAL A 589 -6.61 1.92 -30.21
C VAL A 589 -7.86 2.70 -30.62
N LYS A 590 -8.15 3.81 -29.92
CA LYS A 590 -9.35 4.62 -30.19
C LYS A 590 -9.34 5.27 -31.58
N ARG A 591 -8.17 5.58 -32.16
CA ARG A 591 -8.09 6.24 -33.48
C ARG A 591 -7.91 5.31 -34.67
N ASP A 592 -7.28 4.14 -34.50
CA ASP A 592 -7.11 3.18 -35.61
C ASP A 592 -8.28 2.18 -35.67
N THR A 593 -9.43 2.65 -36.18
CA THR A 593 -10.63 1.83 -36.37
C THR A 593 -10.50 0.74 -37.45
N LYS A 594 -9.41 0.73 -38.22
CA LYS A 594 -9.12 -0.34 -39.20
C LYS A 594 -8.43 -1.51 -38.52
N ARG A 595 -7.44 -1.22 -37.66
CA ARG A 595 -6.74 -2.22 -36.85
C ARG A 595 -7.61 -2.73 -35.69
N PHE A 596 -8.42 -1.84 -35.11
CA PHE A 596 -9.33 -2.13 -33.99
C PHE A 596 -10.78 -1.88 -34.42
N PRO A 597 -11.39 -2.77 -35.23
CA PRO A 597 -12.74 -2.62 -35.73
C PRO A 597 -13.77 -2.55 -34.59
N ARG A 598 -14.83 -1.78 -34.82
CA ARG A 598 -15.94 -1.57 -33.89
C ARG A 598 -17.11 -2.48 -34.22
N ALA A 599 -17.88 -2.81 -33.19
CA ALA A 599 -19.17 -3.46 -33.34
C ALA A 599 -20.18 -2.54 -34.06
N GLN A 600 -21.14 -3.14 -34.76
CA GLN A 600 -22.25 -2.45 -35.40
C GLN A 600 -23.59 -2.97 -34.86
N CYS A 601 -24.55 -2.08 -34.67
CA CYS A 601 -25.92 -2.42 -34.27
C CYS A 601 -26.88 -2.15 -35.43
N LEU A 602 -27.95 -2.93 -35.57
CA LEU A 602 -29.04 -2.60 -36.49
C LEU A 602 -30.05 -1.66 -35.81
N GLU A 603 -30.26 -0.50 -36.41
CA GLU A 603 -31.29 0.45 -36.00
C GLU A 603 -32.62 0.18 -36.72
N ALA A 604 -33.69 0.84 -36.25
CA ALA A 604 -34.99 0.82 -36.90
C ALA A 604 -34.89 1.19 -38.39
N GLY A 605 -35.43 0.35 -39.26
CA GLY A 605 -35.28 0.47 -40.72
C GLY A 605 -34.09 -0.28 -41.32
N GLY A 606 -33.30 -1.01 -40.51
CA GLY A 606 -32.22 -1.89 -40.99
C GLY A 606 -30.89 -1.18 -41.26
N VAL A 607 -30.71 0.03 -40.72
CA VAL A 607 -29.48 0.82 -40.86
C VAL A 607 -28.44 0.32 -39.85
N LYS A 608 -27.22 -0.02 -40.31
CA LYS A 608 -26.12 -0.39 -39.40
C LYS A 608 -25.46 0.85 -38.81
N ARG A 609 -25.58 1.09 -37.50
CA ARG A 609 -24.84 2.13 -36.75
C ARG A 609 -23.60 1.51 -36.11
N THR A 610 -22.46 2.19 -36.20
CA THR A 610 -21.24 1.80 -35.46
C THR A 610 -21.31 2.27 -34.00
N VAL A 611 -20.93 1.41 -33.06
CA VAL A 611 -20.87 1.70 -31.62
C VAL A 611 -19.40 1.81 -31.20
N GLU A 612 -19.06 2.63 -30.20
CA GLU A 612 -17.69 2.74 -29.68
C GLU A 612 -17.33 1.59 -28.72
N MET A 613 -17.46 0.38 -29.25
CA MET A 613 -17.10 -0.90 -28.65
C MET A 613 -16.23 -1.63 -29.66
N VAL A 614 -14.98 -1.95 -29.32
CA VAL A 614 -14.16 -2.85 -30.16
C VAL A 614 -14.84 -4.21 -30.18
N THR A 615 -15.07 -4.74 -31.39
CA THR A 615 -15.74 -6.04 -31.56
C THR A 615 -14.92 -7.15 -30.88
N PRO A 616 -15.54 -8.11 -30.16
CA PRO A 616 -14.82 -9.22 -29.52
C PRO A 616 -14.15 -10.15 -30.54
N LEU A 617 -14.53 -10.05 -31.82
CA LEU A 617 -13.88 -10.72 -32.95
C LEU A 617 -12.58 -10.02 -33.41
N SER A 618 -12.14 -8.97 -32.70
CA SER A 618 -10.91 -8.23 -32.99
C SER A 618 -9.70 -8.96 -32.41
N GLU A 619 -9.09 -9.86 -33.19
CA GLU A 619 -7.89 -10.59 -32.79
C GLU A 619 -6.74 -9.65 -32.38
N GLU A 620 -6.48 -8.58 -33.14
CA GLU A 620 -5.44 -7.60 -32.76
C GLU A 620 -5.87 -6.74 -31.56
N GLY A 621 -7.17 -6.53 -31.35
CA GLY A 621 -7.69 -5.94 -30.12
C GLY A 621 -7.33 -6.82 -28.91
N CYS A 622 -7.77 -8.09 -28.94
CA CYS A 622 -7.49 -9.06 -27.87
C CYS A 622 -5.99 -9.20 -27.62
N ARG A 623 -5.18 -9.25 -28.70
CA ARG A 623 -3.72 -9.31 -28.61
C ARG A 623 -3.11 -8.03 -28.04
N ALA A 624 -3.70 -6.86 -28.27
CA ALA A 624 -3.20 -5.59 -27.73
C ALA A 624 -3.52 -5.47 -26.23
N ASP A 625 -4.78 -5.75 -25.87
CA ASP A 625 -5.24 -5.75 -24.48
C ASP A 625 -4.46 -6.76 -23.64
N SER A 626 -4.38 -8.01 -24.11
CA SER A 626 -3.61 -9.08 -23.46
C SER A 626 -2.13 -8.72 -23.23
N ARG A 627 -1.51 -7.89 -24.09
CA ARG A 627 -0.13 -7.41 -23.88
C ARG A 627 -0.07 -6.39 -22.75
N ALA A 628 -1.00 -5.45 -22.72
CA ALA A 628 -1.04 -4.38 -21.73
C ALA A 628 -1.40 -4.92 -20.34
N PHE A 629 -2.39 -5.80 -20.26
CA PHE A 629 -2.78 -6.47 -19.02
C PHE A 629 -1.69 -7.41 -18.49
N ALA A 630 -0.96 -8.11 -19.39
CA ALA A 630 0.22 -8.89 -19.00
C ALA A 630 1.35 -8.00 -18.46
N GLU A 631 1.61 -6.83 -19.07
CA GLU A 631 2.62 -5.90 -18.54
C GLU A 631 2.20 -5.32 -17.17
N LEU A 632 0.92 -4.98 -16.98
CA LEU A 632 0.38 -4.59 -15.67
C LEU A 632 0.59 -5.70 -14.63
N CYS A 633 0.24 -6.94 -14.94
CA CYS A 633 0.45 -8.07 -14.02
C CYS A 633 1.93 -8.34 -13.74
N ARG A 634 2.80 -8.27 -14.76
CA ARG A 634 4.26 -8.39 -14.62
C ARG A 634 4.85 -7.28 -13.74
N HIS A 635 4.37 -6.05 -13.90
CA HIS A 635 4.74 -4.92 -13.05
C HIS A 635 4.33 -5.18 -11.59
N LEU A 636 3.08 -5.59 -11.35
CA LEU A 636 2.57 -5.93 -10.01
C LEU A 636 3.33 -7.09 -9.36
N ALA A 637 3.65 -8.16 -10.09
CA ALA A 637 4.48 -9.26 -9.59
C ALA A 637 5.85 -8.77 -9.09
N ARG A 638 6.43 -7.76 -9.76
CA ARG A 638 7.71 -7.16 -9.40
C ARG A 638 7.61 -6.21 -8.20
N VAL A 639 6.55 -5.41 -8.10
CA VAL A 639 6.45 -4.32 -7.09
C VAL A 639 5.57 -4.64 -5.88
N ASP A 640 4.75 -5.69 -5.91
CA ASP A 640 3.73 -5.97 -4.88
C ASP A 640 3.66 -7.43 -4.36
N ALA A 641 4.27 -8.41 -5.04
CA ALA A 641 4.17 -9.83 -4.63
C ALA A 641 4.65 -10.10 -3.19
N GLU A 642 5.64 -9.35 -2.70
CA GLU A 642 6.11 -9.46 -1.31
C GLU A 642 5.29 -8.63 -0.30
N HIS A 643 4.44 -7.71 -0.78
CA HIS A 643 3.66 -6.79 0.04
C HIS A 643 2.20 -7.22 0.22
N SER A 644 1.58 -7.91 -0.75
CA SER A 644 0.14 -8.20 -0.78
C SER A 644 -0.76 -6.95 -0.66
N THR A 645 -0.39 -5.83 -1.28
CA THR A 645 -1.26 -4.63 -1.24
C THR A 645 -2.49 -4.86 -2.11
N VAL A 646 -2.28 -5.39 -3.32
CA VAL A 646 -3.35 -5.83 -4.21
C VAL A 646 -3.80 -7.23 -3.80
N LEU A 647 -5.10 -7.40 -3.65
CA LEU A 647 -5.75 -8.65 -3.26
C LEU A 647 -6.31 -9.43 -4.44
N MET A 648 -6.90 -8.72 -5.40
CA MET A 648 -7.56 -9.27 -6.58
C MET A 648 -7.49 -8.27 -7.74
N ILE A 649 -7.71 -8.75 -8.96
CA ILE A 649 -7.85 -7.90 -10.15
C ILE A 649 -9.17 -8.21 -10.86
N GLN A 650 -9.98 -7.19 -11.13
CA GLN A 650 -11.08 -7.31 -12.07
C GLN A 650 -10.55 -7.16 -13.50
N VAL A 651 -10.91 -8.07 -14.40
CA VAL A 651 -10.51 -8.05 -15.81
C VAL A 651 -11.68 -7.51 -16.62
N GLU A 652 -11.49 -6.34 -17.24
CA GLU A 652 -12.55 -5.50 -17.83
C GLU A 652 -13.56 -4.95 -16.81
N ASN A 653 -14.57 -4.21 -17.30
CA ASN A 653 -15.69 -3.74 -16.49
C ASN A 653 -17.02 -3.73 -17.26
N GLU A 654 -18.03 -4.42 -16.75
CA GLU A 654 -19.40 -4.49 -17.31
C GLU A 654 -19.39 -4.73 -18.83
N THR A 655 -18.81 -5.86 -19.25
CA THR A 655 -18.70 -6.24 -20.67
C THR A 655 -20.06 -6.52 -21.30
N GLY A 656 -20.20 -6.26 -22.60
CA GLY A 656 -21.41 -6.56 -23.38
C GLY A 656 -21.65 -5.52 -24.48
N LEU A 657 -22.65 -5.74 -25.34
CA LEU A 657 -23.05 -4.81 -26.39
C LEU A 657 -24.35 -4.06 -26.05
N LEU A 658 -24.35 -2.73 -26.19
CA LEU A 658 -25.55 -1.90 -26.07
C LEU A 658 -26.09 -1.46 -27.43
N GLY A 659 -27.41 -1.49 -27.58
CA GLY A 659 -28.17 -1.04 -28.74
C GLY A 659 -28.59 -2.12 -29.74
N ASP A 660 -28.13 -3.36 -29.60
CA ASP A 660 -28.58 -4.56 -30.33
C ASP A 660 -28.19 -5.82 -29.53
N SER A 661 -28.81 -6.95 -29.84
CA SER A 661 -28.52 -8.26 -29.24
C SER A 661 -27.20 -8.87 -29.71
N ARG A 662 -26.69 -8.51 -30.90
CA ARG A 662 -25.40 -8.99 -31.44
C ARG A 662 -24.70 -7.94 -32.29
N ASP A 663 -23.37 -8.01 -32.35
CA ASP A 663 -22.58 -7.29 -33.36
C ASP A 663 -23.02 -7.71 -34.78
N ARG A 664 -23.52 -6.75 -35.54
CA ARG A 664 -23.98 -6.86 -36.94
C ARG A 664 -22.90 -6.42 -37.92
N SER A 665 -21.64 -6.32 -37.53
CA SER A 665 -20.54 -6.09 -38.48
C SER A 665 -20.37 -7.30 -39.40
N GLY A 666 -19.83 -7.11 -40.61
CA GLY A 666 -19.74 -8.21 -41.60
C GLY A 666 -19.00 -9.45 -41.08
N ARG A 667 -17.91 -9.25 -40.35
CA ARG A 667 -17.15 -10.28 -39.62
C ARG A 667 -17.98 -11.07 -38.59
N ALA A 668 -18.95 -10.43 -37.96
CA ALA A 668 -19.80 -11.03 -36.95
C ALA A 668 -20.98 -11.77 -37.58
N ASP A 669 -21.52 -11.26 -38.69
CA ASP A 669 -22.47 -11.99 -39.53
C ASP A 669 -21.81 -13.23 -40.18
N GLU A 670 -20.53 -13.15 -40.55
CA GLU A 670 -19.72 -14.30 -41.00
C GLU A 670 -19.52 -15.33 -39.88
N ALA A 671 -19.01 -14.92 -38.70
CA ALA A 671 -18.79 -15.82 -37.57
C ALA A 671 -20.09 -16.41 -36.99
N PHE A 672 -21.22 -15.70 -37.04
CA PHE A 672 -22.52 -16.23 -36.61
C PHE A 672 -23.09 -17.28 -37.58
N ALA A 673 -22.62 -17.31 -38.83
CA ALA A 673 -22.95 -18.36 -39.79
C ALA A 673 -22.10 -19.63 -39.60
N GLU A 674 -21.00 -19.57 -38.84
CA GLU A 674 -20.22 -20.73 -38.43
C GLU A 674 -20.96 -21.54 -37.33
N PRO A 675 -20.73 -22.85 -37.22
CA PRO A 675 -21.37 -23.66 -36.20
C PRO A 675 -20.85 -23.36 -34.79
N VAL A 676 -21.68 -23.69 -33.78
CA VAL A 676 -21.32 -23.58 -32.36
C VAL A 676 -20.07 -24.43 -32.10
N PRO A 677 -19.01 -23.89 -31.48
CA PRO A 677 -17.78 -24.62 -31.22
C PRO A 677 -18.01 -25.90 -30.41
N ARG A 678 -17.41 -26.99 -30.88
CA ARG A 678 -17.67 -28.35 -30.37
C ARG A 678 -17.46 -28.47 -28.85
N GLY A 679 -16.38 -27.91 -28.32
CA GLY A 679 -16.07 -27.97 -26.88
C GLY A 679 -17.15 -27.34 -26.01
N LEU A 680 -17.83 -26.28 -26.47
CA LEU A 680 -18.96 -25.69 -25.77
C LEU A 680 -20.17 -26.63 -25.77
N LEU A 681 -20.48 -27.29 -26.89
CA LEU A 681 -21.55 -28.29 -26.96
C LEU A 681 -21.25 -29.49 -26.06
N ASP A 682 -20.01 -29.96 -26.02
CA ASP A 682 -19.58 -31.05 -25.14
C ASP A 682 -19.67 -30.65 -23.66
N TYR A 683 -19.25 -29.44 -23.29
CA TYR A 683 -19.43 -28.91 -21.93
C TYR A 683 -20.91 -28.86 -21.51
N LEU A 684 -21.76 -28.20 -22.31
CA LEU A 684 -23.16 -27.99 -21.96
C LEU A 684 -23.99 -29.30 -21.93
N SER A 685 -23.61 -30.30 -22.74
CA SER A 685 -24.32 -31.58 -22.78
C SER A 685 -23.81 -32.63 -21.78
N ARG A 686 -22.56 -32.52 -21.28
CA ARG A 686 -21.95 -33.54 -20.41
C ARG A 686 -22.56 -33.61 -19.01
N ARG A 687 -22.96 -32.48 -18.41
CA ARG A 687 -23.62 -32.44 -17.08
C ARG A 687 -24.79 -31.45 -17.02
N PRO A 688 -25.95 -31.75 -17.64
CA PRO A 688 -27.10 -30.83 -17.66
C PRO A 688 -27.73 -30.56 -16.28
N GLY A 689 -27.37 -31.33 -15.23
CA GLY A 689 -27.78 -31.05 -13.85
C GLY A 689 -27.02 -29.89 -13.19
N ASP A 690 -25.77 -29.67 -13.62
CA ASP A 690 -24.82 -28.73 -13.00
C ASP A 690 -24.92 -27.32 -13.63
N LEU A 691 -25.64 -27.19 -14.76
CA LEU A 691 -25.91 -25.92 -15.42
C LEU A 691 -26.76 -24.98 -14.54
N HIS A 692 -26.53 -23.68 -14.69
CA HIS A 692 -27.20 -22.64 -13.93
C HIS A 692 -28.74 -22.74 -14.08
N PRO A 693 -29.52 -22.59 -13.00
CA PRO A 693 -30.98 -22.65 -13.07
C PRO A 693 -31.60 -21.71 -14.12
N LYS A 694 -31.09 -20.48 -14.25
CA LYS A 694 -31.57 -19.51 -15.26
C LYS A 694 -31.11 -19.86 -16.68
N PHE A 695 -29.91 -20.39 -16.85
CA PHE A 695 -29.45 -20.93 -18.15
C PHE A 695 -30.40 -22.03 -18.66
N ARG A 696 -30.75 -22.99 -17.79
CA ARG A 696 -31.68 -24.09 -18.12
C ARG A 696 -33.13 -23.65 -18.34
N ALA A 697 -33.55 -22.56 -17.70
CA ALA A 697 -34.86 -21.97 -17.95
C ALA A 697 -34.91 -21.24 -19.29
N ARG A 698 -33.80 -20.64 -19.73
CA ARG A 698 -33.70 -19.86 -20.98
C ARG A 698 -33.47 -20.75 -22.21
N PHE A 699 -32.61 -21.76 -22.11
CA PHE A 699 -32.19 -22.60 -23.22
C PHE A 699 -32.67 -24.05 -23.05
N ILE A 700 -33.40 -24.55 -24.06
CA ILE A 700 -33.80 -25.96 -24.13
C ILE A 700 -32.52 -26.80 -24.33
N GLY A 701 -32.35 -27.84 -23.52
CA GLY A 701 -31.09 -28.58 -23.34
C GLY A 701 -30.31 -28.83 -24.65
N PRO A 702 -29.07 -28.32 -24.76
CA PRO A 702 -28.33 -28.34 -26.02
C PRO A 702 -27.96 -29.76 -26.46
N PRO A 703 -27.89 -30.02 -27.78
CA PRO A 703 -27.60 -31.34 -28.31
C PRO A 703 -26.17 -31.78 -27.96
N ALA A 704 -26.01 -33.07 -27.61
CA ALA A 704 -24.69 -33.69 -27.51
C ALA A 704 -23.95 -33.66 -28.86
N SER A 705 -22.61 -33.64 -28.86
CA SER A 705 -21.80 -33.58 -30.10
C SER A 705 -21.83 -34.89 -30.90
N SER A 706 -22.99 -35.18 -31.52
CA SER A 706 -23.28 -36.39 -32.29
C SER A 706 -22.58 -36.44 -33.67
N GLY A 707 -21.45 -35.74 -33.82
CA GLY A 707 -20.75 -35.52 -35.09
C GLY A 707 -21.46 -34.58 -36.06
N ALA A 708 -22.64 -34.07 -35.71
CA ALA A 708 -23.39 -33.08 -36.47
C ALA A 708 -22.92 -31.66 -36.15
N SER A 709 -22.96 -30.80 -37.18
CA SER A 709 -22.66 -29.37 -37.09
C SER A 709 -23.95 -28.62 -36.76
N HIS A 710 -24.01 -27.91 -35.63
CA HIS A 710 -25.18 -27.18 -35.17
C HIS A 710 -24.95 -25.66 -35.25
N SER A 711 -25.90 -24.89 -35.78
CA SER A 711 -25.82 -23.42 -35.78
C SER A 711 -26.26 -22.82 -34.45
N TRP A 712 -25.89 -21.55 -34.20
CA TRP A 712 -26.31 -20.82 -33.00
C TRP A 712 -27.84 -20.83 -32.80
N ASN A 713 -28.61 -20.69 -33.87
CA ASN A 713 -30.08 -20.73 -33.82
C ASN A 713 -30.64 -22.12 -33.47
N ASP A 714 -29.97 -23.21 -33.88
CA ASP A 714 -30.41 -24.57 -33.58
C ASP A 714 -30.22 -24.93 -32.09
N VAL A 715 -29.22 -24.34 -31.46
CA VAL A 715 -28.78 -24.66 -30.09
C VAL A 715 -29.44 -23.74 -29.06
N PHE A 716 -29.47 -22.44 -29.32
CA PHE A 716 -29.92 -21.42 -28.36
C PHE A 716 -31.29 -20.81 -28.70
N GLY A 717 -31.91 -21.25 -29.80
CA GLY A 717 -33.19 -20.74 -30.29
C GLY A 717 -33.04 -19.45 -31.12
N GLY A 718 -33.82 -19.35 -32.20
CA GLY A 718 -33.69 -18.25 -33.15
C GLY A 718 -33.99 -16.86 -32.58
N GLY A 719 -33.23 -15.86 -33.03
CA GLY A 719 -33.41 -14.45 -32.66
C GLY A 719 -32.51 -14.00 -31.50
N PRO A 720 -32.97 -13.07 -30.64
CA PRO A 720 -32.14 -12.44 -29.61
C PRO A 720 -31.41 -13.41 -28.66
N ALA A 721 -31.98 -14.59 -28.41
CA ALA A 721 -31.38 -15.60 -27.53
C ALA A 721 -30.09 -16.22 -28.12
N ALA A 722 -30.09 -16.61 -29.39
CA ALA A 722 -28.88 -17.06 -30.08
C ALA A 722 -27.89 -15.92 -30.36
N ASP A 723 -28.40 -14.72 -30.69
CA ASP A 723 -27.59 -13.51 -30.85
C ASP A 723 -26.80 -13.19 -29.56
N GLU A 724 -27.45 -13.25 -28.40
CA GLU A 724 -26.83 -13.03 -27.08
C GLU A 724 -25.86 -14.16 -26.70
N ALA A 725 -26.23 -15.44 -26.90
CA ALA A 725 -25.35 -16.56 -26.61
C ALA A 725 -24.05 -16.52 -27.43
N PHE A 726 -24.13 -16.07 -28.69
CA PHE A 726 -22.97 -15.79 -29.53
C PHE A 726 -22.10 -14.66 -28.95
N MET A 727 -22.71 -13.55 -28.53
CA MET A 727 -21.97 -12.44 -27.90
C MET A 727 -21.30 -12.89 -26.61
N ALA A 728 -22.02 -13.62 -25.75
CA ALA A 728 -21.48 -14.18 -24.51
C ALA A 728 -20.27 -15.08 -24.79
N TYR A 729 -20.32 -15.92 -25.82
CA TYR A 729 -19.19 -16.77 -26.20
C TYR A 729 -17.97 -15.96 -26.64
N HIS A 730 -18.13 -15.01 -27.58
CA HIS A 730 -16.99 -14.26 -28.10
C HIS A 730 -16.42 -13.26 -27.09
N ILE A 731 -17.25 -12.62 -26.26
CA ILE A 731 -16.80 -11.71 -25.20
C ILE A 731 -16.08 -12.51 -24.10
N SER A 732 -16.67 -13.59 -23.58
CA SER A 732 -16.00 -14.41 -22.55
C SER A 732 -14.72 -15.07 -23.04
N SER A 733 -14.63 -15.46 -24.31
CA SER A 733 -13.39 -15.92 -24.93
C SER A 733 -12.32 -14.82 -25.00
N TYR A 734 -12.71 -13.58 -25.32
CA TYR A 734 -11.81 -12.43 -25.30
C TYR A 734 -11.28 -12.17 -23.88
N VAL A 735 -12.17 -12.04 -22.89
CA VAL A 735 -11.81 -11.77 -21.49
C VAL A 735 -10.97 -12.90 -20.90
N GLY A 736 -11.32 -14.16 -21.17
CA GLY A 736 -10.55 -15.32 -20.74
C GLY A 736 -9.12 -15.31 -21.30
N ARG A 737 -8.92 -14.86 -22.54
CA ARG A 737 -7.57 -14.72 -23.12
C ARG A 737 -6.76 -13.59 -22.49
N VAL A 738 -7.38 -12.44 -22.20
CA VAL A 738 -6.75 -11.32 -21.47
C VAL A 738 -6.36 -11.77 -20.06
N ALA A 739 -7.30 -12.34 -19.29
CA ALA A 739 -7.06 -12.86 -17.95
C ALA A 739 -5.94 -13.92 -17.93
N ALA A 740 -5.96 -14.88 -18.87
CA ALA A 740 -4.90 -15.89 -18.99
C ALA A 740 -3.54 -15.31 -19.44
N ALA A 741 -3.49 -14.12 -20.04
CA ALA A 741 -2.23 -13.43 -20.30
C ALA A 741 -1.68 -12.78 -19.01
N GLY A 742 -2.53 -12.16 -18.21
CA GLY A 742 -2.15 -11.61 -16.90
C GLY A 742 -1.72 -12.67 -15.89
N ARG A 743 -2.52 -13.73 -15.72
CA ARG A 743 -2.23 -14.83 -14.77
C ARG A 743 -0.87 -15.50 -15.00
N ARG A 744 -0.44 -15.59 -16.26
CA ARG A 744 0.89 -16.13 -16.63
C ARG A 744 2.07 -15.30 -16.10
N GLU A 745 1.85 -14.01 -15.83
CA GLU A 745 2.85 -13.10 -15.27
C GLU A 745 2.69 -12.94 -13.76
N TYR A 746 1.45 -12.93 -13.25
CA TYR A 746 1.15 -12.88 -11.82
C TYR A 746 -0.13 -13.67 -11.50
N ASP A 747 0.01 -14.77 -10.76
CA ASP A 747 -1.10 -15.63 -10.33
C ASP A 747 -1.80 -15.08 -9.08
N ILE A 748 -2.42 -13.90 -9.25
CA ILE A 748 -3.30 -13.26 -8.28
C ILE A 748 -4.76 -13.62 -8.60
N PRO A 749 -5.70 -13.67 -7.63
CA PRO A 749 -7.09 -13.96 -7.95
C PRO A 749 -7.72 -12.93 -8.90
N MET A 750 -8.46 -13.41 -9.90
CA MET A 750 -9.06 -12.59 -10.96
C MET A 750 -10.56 -12.87 -11.15
N TYR A 751 -11.34 -11.84 -11.44
CA TYR A 751 -12.78 -11.96 -11.74
C TYR A 751 -13.22 -10.95 -12.83
N THR A 752 -14.48 -11.02 -13.27
CA THR A 752 -15.15 -9.93 -14.01
C THR A 752 -16.49 -9.64 -13.36
N ASN A 753 -16.94 -8.39 -13.43
CA ASN A 753 -18.27 -7.97 -12.97
C ASN A 753 -19.33 -8.03 -14.09
N ALA A 754 -20.59 -7.77 -13.73
CA ALA A 754 -21.77 -8.02 -14.55
C ALA A 754 -22.87 -6.97 -14.34
N TRP A 755 -23.07 -6.12 -15.35
CA TRP A 755 -24.29 -5.31 -15.47
C TRP A 755 -25.48 -6.25 -15.70
N LEU A 756 -26.30 -6.42 -14.67
CA LEU A 756 -27.42 -7.36 -14.66
C LEU A 756 -28.62 -6.90 -15.52
N ASN A 757 -29.28 -7.87 -16.17
CA ASN A 757 -30.62 -7.74 -16.74
C ASN A 757 -31.72 -7.90 -15.68
N PHE A 758 -32.97 -7.64 -16.03
CA PHE A 758 -34.14 -8.14 -15.28
C PHE A 758 -35.20 -8.65 -16.26
N ASP A 759 -35.80 -9.81 -15.98
CA ASP A 759 -36.84 -10.38 -16.84
C ASP A 759 -38.23 -9.82 -16.48
N ASP A 760 -38.51 -9.65 -15.18
CA ASP A 760 -39.73 -9.03 -14.65
C ASP A 760 -39.38 -7.76 -13.85
N PRO A 761 -40.03 -6.60 -14.09
CA PRO A 761 -39.81 -5.39 -13.28
C PRO A 761 -40.11 -5.55 -11.79
N SER A 762 -40.83 -6.60 -11.37
CA SER A 762 -41.07 -6.94 -9.96
C SER A 762 -39.88 -7.61 -9.27
N ASP A 763 -38.87 -8.05 -10.02
CA ASP A 763 -37.56 -8.49 -9.49
C ASP A 763 -36.68 -7.29 -9.03
N LEU A 764 -37.19 -6.05 -9.11
CA LEU A 764 -36.46 -4.82 -8.80
C LEU A 764 -37.01 -4.08 -7.57
N ASP A 765 -36.13 -3.76 -6.63
CA ASP A 765 -36.34 -2.78 -5.57
C ASP A 765 -36.15 -1.35 -6.12
N LEU A 766 -37.17 -0.84 -6.78
CA LEU A 766 -37.12 0.43 -7.50
C LEU A 766 -37.30 1.69 -6.64
N CYS A 767 -37.56 1.62 -5.32
CA CYS A 767 -37.96 2.73 -4.43
C CYS A 767 -37.75 4.18 -4.96
N GLY A 768 -38.68 4.68 -5.80
CA GLY A 768 -38.70 6.05 -6.33
C GLY A 768 -37.94 6.31 -7.65
N PHE A 769 -37.32 5.31 -8.25
CA PHE A 769 -36.51 5.40 -9.49
C PHE A 769 -37.28 4.87 -10.72
N PRO A 770 -37.03 5.42 -11.92
CA PRO A 770 -37.67 4.95 -13.15
C PRO A 770 -37.02 3.66 -13.67
N VAL A 771 -37.83 2.65 -14.01
CA VAL A 771 -37.43 1.33 -14.53
C VAL A 771 -36.32 1.38 -15.60
N VAL A 772 -36.34 2.41 -16.46
CA VAL A 772 -35.44 2.57 -17.62
C VAL A 772 -33.94 2.58 -17.29
N VAL A 773 -33.53 2.90 -16.04
CA VAL A 773 -32.11 2.94 -15.67
C VAL A 773 -31.54 1.59 -15.21
N CYS A 774 -32.34 0.52 -15.21
CA CYS A 774 -32.02 -0.74 -14.53
C CYS A 774 -31.60 -1.90 -15.47
N GLY A 775 -31.21 -1.61 -16.73
CA GLY A 775 -30.74 -2.63 -17.70
C GLY A 775 -31.83 -3.21 -18.61
N GLY A 776 -33.05 -3.44 -18.14
CA GLY A 776 -34.14 -3.96 -18.98
C GLY A 776 -34.10 -5.48 -19.19
N ALA A 777 -35.08 -5.98 -19.95
CA ALA A 777 -35.28 -7.41 -20.22
C ALA A 777 -34.72 -7.90 -21.57
N GLU A 778 -34.52 -6.99 -22.53
CA GLU A 778 -34.06 -7.36 -23.88
C GLU A 778 -32.55 -7.14 -24.03
N PRO A 779 -31.79 -8.11 -24.58
CA PRO A 779 -30.35 -7.95 -24.79
C PRO A 779 -30.06 -6.81 -25.77
N GLY A 780 -29.16 -5.92 -25.37
CA GLY A 780 -28.91 -4.63 -26.03
C GLY A 780 -29.56 -3.44 -25.31
N VAL A 781 -30.55 -3.66 -24.43
CA VAL A 781 -30.97 -2.66 -23.42
C VAL A 781 -30.03 -2.75 -22.21
N TYR A 782 -29.70 -3.97 -21.79
CA TYR A 782 -28.52 -4.27 -20.97
C TYR A 782 -27.37 -4.73 -21.89
N PRO A 783 -26.11 -4.73 -21.43
CA PRO A 783 -24.97 -5.14 -22.24
C PRO A 783 -25.08 -6.62 -22.68
N SER A 784 -25.51 -6.85 -23.93
CA SER A 784 -25.72 -8.20 -24.47
C SER A 784 -24.42 -9.00 -24.45
N GLY A 785 -24.48 -10.21 -23.92
CA GLY A 785 -23.34 -11.12 -23.77
C GLY A 785 -22.48 -10.88 -22.52
N GLY A 786 -22.84 -9.92 -21.65
CA GLY A 786 -22.23 -9.82 -20.31
C GLY A 786 -22.48 -11.08 -19.45
N PRO A 787 -21.78 -11.24 -18.31
CA PRO A 787 -21.89 -12.44 -17.47
C PRO A 787 -23.18 -12.51 -16.63
N CYS A 788 -24.34 -12.33 -17.25
CA CYS A 788 -25.65 -12.44 -16.60
C CYS A 788 -26.01 -13.91 -16.27
N PRO A 789 -26.84 -14.17 -15.23
CA PRO A 789 -27.20 -15.52 -14.77
C PRO A 789 -27.66 -16.52 -15.84
N HIS A 790 -28.37 -16.07 -16.87
CA HIS A 790 -28.85 -16.94 -17.95
C HIS A 790 -27.79 -17.32 -18.98
N VAL A 791 -26.58 -16.73 -18.96
CA VAL A 791 -25.45 -17.06 -19.85
C VAL A 791 -24.16 -17.45 -19.12
N LEU A 792 -24.19 -17.54 -17.77
CA LEU A 792 -23.01 -17.87 -16.94
C LEU A 792 -22.28 -19.15 -17.38
N ASP A 793 -22.99 -20.18 -17.85
CA ASP A 793 -22.35 -21.43 -18.29
C ASP A 793 -21.43 -21.26 -19.50
N ILE A 794 -21.74 -20.34 -20.43
CA ILE A 794 -20.87 -20.00 -21.55
C ILE A 794 -19.61 -19.27 -21.04
N TRP A 795 -19.79 -18.37 -20.08
CA TRP A 795 -18.69 -17.67 -19.42
C TRP A 795 -17.77 -18.62 -18.64
N ARG A 796 -18.34 -19.54 -17.84
CA ARG A 796 -17.59 -20.54 -17.06
C ARG A 796 -16.73 -21.41 -17.97
N TYR A 797 -17.28 -21.89 -19.09
CA TYR A 797 -16.53 -22.64 -20.10
C TYR A 797 -15.29 -21.89 -20.61
N ASN A 798 -15.44 -20.63 -21.02
CA ASN A 798 -14.35 -19.85 -21.63
C ASN A 798 -13.36 -19.24 -20.62
N THR A 799 -13.71 -19.13 -19.33
CA THR A 799 -12.91 -18.36 -18.35
C THR A 799 -12.48 -19.15 -17.11
N ILE A 800 -13.32 -20.03 -16.57
CA ILE A 800 -13.06 -20.76 -15.31
C ILE A 800 -12.61 -22.21 -15.59
N LEU A 801 -13.05 -22.80 -16.71
CA LEU A 801 -12.85 -24.22 -17.06
C LEU A 801 -12.02 -24.41 -18.35
N ALA A 802 -11.09 -23.49 -18.63
CA ALA A 802 -10.45 -23.33 -19.92
C ALA A 802 -9.32 -24.36 -20.23
N GLY A 803 -9.63 -25.66 -20.21
CA GLY A 803 -8.69 -26.73 -20.60
C GLY A 803 -9.39 -28.06 -20.93
N GLU A 804 -8.80 -28.87 -21.82
CA GLU A 804 -9.25 -30.26 -22.07
C GLU A 804 -8.72 -31.23 -20.98
N GLY A 805 -9.07 -30.96 -19.72
CA GLY A 805 -8.64 -31.76 -18.57
C GLY A 805 -9.36 -31.37 -17.28
N GLU A 806 -9.43 -32.30 -16.32
CA GLU A 806 -9.97 -32.05 -14.98
C GLU A 806 -8.89 -31.51 -14.02
N GLU A 807 -7.89 -30.80 -14.55
CA GLU A 807 -6.79 -30.18 -13.78
C GLU A 807 -7.12 -28.71 -13.50
N GLU A 808 -7.01 -28.30 -12.24
CA GLU A 808 -7.46 -27.00 -11.69
C GLU A 808 -6.54 -25.81 -12.09
N ASP A 809 -5.40 -26.12 -12.74
CA ASP A 809 -4.28 -25.22 -13.00
C ASP A 809 -4.41 -24.34 -14.27
N ASP A 810 -5.37 -24.62 -15.16
CA ASP A 810 -5.51 -23.94 -16.49
C ASP A 810 -6.60 -22.85 -16.53
N LYS A 811 -7.19 -22.46 -15.39
CA LYS A 811 -8.23 -21.41 -15.32
C LYS A 811 -7.70 -20.02 -15.65
N ALA A 812 -8.53 -19.17 -16.26
CA ALA A 812 -8.21 -17.76 -16.50
C ALA A 812 -8.75 -16.85 -15.38
N LEU A 813 -10.03 -16.99 -15.03
CA LEU A 813 -10.69 -16.32 -13.91
C LEU A 813 -11.01 -17.31 -12.77
N ASP A 814 -11.13 -16.79 -11.55
CA ASP A 814 -11.51 -17.55 -10.36
C ASP A 814 -13.05 -17.59 -10.16
N PHE A 815 -13.74 -16.50 -10.49
CA PHE A 815 -15.19 -16.37 -10.37
C PHE A 815 -15.77 -15.23 -11.24
N LEU A 816 -17.10 -15.10 -11.23
CA LEU A 816 -17.88 -14.08 -11.90
C LEU A 816 -18.72 -13.34 -10.85
N ALA A 817 -18.87 -12.03 -10.96
CA ALA A 817 -19.45 -11.19 -9.91
C ALA A 817 -20.61 -10.30 -10.41
N PRO A 818 -21.65 -10.02 -9.59
CA PRO A 818 -22.74 -9.12 -9.95
C PRO A 818 -22.57 -7.68 -9.45
N ASP A 819 -23.08 -6.73 -10.22
CA ASP A 819 -23.23 -5.33 -9.82
C ASP A 819 -24.69 -5.06 -9.37
N VAL A 820 -24.90 -4.81 -8.07
CA VAL A 820 -26.22 -4.94 -7.40
C VAL A 820 -26.79 -3.59 -6.95
N TYR A 821 -27.42 -2.89 -7.90
CA TYR A 821 -27.97 -1.55 -7.67
C TYR A 821 -29.49 -1.49 -7.42
N PHE A 822 -30.26 -2.32 -8.12
CA PHE A 822 -31.73 -2.24 -8.17
C PHE A 822 -32.43 -3.59 -7.98
N HIS A 823 -31.76 -4.70 -8.23
CA HIS A 823 -32.32 -6.05 -8.16
C HIS A 823 -32.64 -6.50 -6.73
N ASP A 824 -33.53 -7.47 -6.60
CA ASP A 824 -33.70 -8.19 -5.33
C ASP A 824 -32.36 -8.81 -4.89
N TYR A 825 -31.91 -8.37 -3.71
CA TYR A 825 -30.55 -8.61 -3.27
C TYR A 825 -30.31 -10.09 -2.94
N GLU A 826 -31.32 -10.78 -2.41
CA GLU A 826 -31.20 -12.21 -2.13
C GLU A 826 -31.23 -13.05 -3.41
N ALA A 827 -32.12 -12.73 -4.36
CA ALA A 827 -32.20 -13.43 -5.64
C ALA A 827 -30.87 -13.39 -6.38
N VAL A 828 -30.19 -12.24 -6.42
CA VAL A 828 -28.86 -12.13 -7.04
C VAL A 828 -27.79 -12.89 -6.25
N CYS A 829 -27.77 -12.80 -4.91
CA CYS A 829 -26.84 -13.60 -4.09
C CYS A 829 -27.01 -15.10 -4.36
N ARG A 830 -28.25 -15.57 -4.48
CA ARG A 830 -28.60 -16.97 -4.80
C ARG A 830 -28.20 -17.34 -6.23
N ASP A 831 -28.43 -16.48 -7.22
CA ASP A 831 -28.04 -16.75 -8.60
C ASP A 831 -26.51 -16.95 -8.72
N TYR A 832 -25.71 -16.04 -8.15
CA TYR A 832 -24.25 -16.08 -8.26
C TYR A 832 -23.60 -17.12 -7.34
N THR A 833 -24.34 -17.72 -6.42
CA THR A 833 -23.89 -18.89 -5.61
C THR A 833 -24.48 -20.23 -6.06
N ALA A 834 -25.40 -20.24 -7.04
CA ALA A 834 -26.16 -21.44 -7.43
C ALA A 834 -25.29 -22.61 -7.92
N GLN A 835 -24.12 -22.33 -8.48
CA GLN A 835 -23.14 -23.32 -8.98
C GLN A 835 -21.93 -23.49 -8.04
N GLY A 836 -21.99 -22.90 -6.84
CA GLY A 836 -20.87 -22.86 -5.88
C GLY A 836 -19.67 -22.04 -6.36
N GLY A 837 -18.65 -21.97 -5.49
CA GLY A 837 -17.42 -21.21 -5.73
C GLY A 837 -17.31 -19.93 -4.89
N PRO A 838 -16.40 -19.03 -5.24
CA PRO A 838 -16.29 -17.71 -4.62
C PRO A 838 -17.48 -16.81 -4.96
N PHE A 839 -17.86 -15.92 -4.03
CA PHE A 839 -18.88 -14.91 -4.25
C PHE A 839 -18.38 -13.54 -3.76
N PHE A 840 -18.62 -12.49 -4.53
CA PHE A 840 -18.20 -11.12 -4.22
C PHE A 840 -19.15 -10.15 -4.93
N ILE A 841 -19.54 -9.06 -4.25
CA ILE A 841 -20.33 -7.97 -4.84
C ILE A 841 -19.41 -6.74 -4.98
N PRO A 842 -18.77 -6.50 -6.14
CA PRO A 842 -17.85 -5.38 -6.36
C PRO A 842 -18.57 -4.03 -6.36
N GLU A 843 -19.72 -3.93 -7.02
CA GLU A 843 -20.54 -2.73 -7.04
C GLU A 843 -21.92 -2.99 -6.39
N GLN A 844 -22.33 -2.08 -5.52
CA GLN A 844 -23.71 -1.97 -5.04
C GLN A 844 -24.01 -0.54 -4.58
N ARG A 845 -25.25 -0.32 -4.13
CA ARG A 845 -25.67 0.93 -3.48
C ARG A 845 -24.74 1.29 -2.29
N ARG A 846 -24.43 2.57 -2.17
CA ARG A 846 -23.63 3.16 -1.07
C ARG A 846 -24.48 3.78 0.06
N ASP A 847 -25.79 3.61 0.00
CA ASP A 847 -26.76 4.16 0.96
C ASP A 847 -27.07 3.18 2.10
N GLU A 848 -27.94 3.58 3.03
CA GLU A 848 -28.33 2.78 4.19
C GLU A 848 -28.92 1.40 3.80
N LYS A 849 -29.63 1.29 2.67
CA LYS A 849 -30.10 0.00 2.14
C LYS A 849 -28.91 -0.89 1.77
N GLY A 850 -27.99 -0.37 0.97
CA GLY A 850 -26.78 -1.09 0.58
C GLY A 850 -25.94 -1.51 1.79
N ALA A 851 -25.74 -0.61 2.75
CA ALA A 851 -25.00 -0.88 3.97
C ALA A 851 -25.62 -2.00 4.82
N ARG A 852 -26.95 -2.02 5.03
CA ARG A 852 -27.62 -3.09 5.79
C ARG A 852 -27.59 -4.44 5.07
N ARG A 853 -27.69 -4.46 3.74
CA ARG A 853 -27.79 -5.70 2.96
C ARG A 853 -26.52 -6.54 2.95
N VAL A 854 -25.34 -5.95 3.21
CA VAL A 854 -24.07 -6.70 3.32
C VAL A 854 -24.13 -7.82 4.35
N TRP A 855 -24.95 -7.67 5.40
CA TRP A 855 -25.16 -8.71 6.40
C TRP A 855 -25.63 -10.03 5.80
N LEU A 856 -26.53 -10.01 4.80
CA LEU A 856 -26.97 -11.21 4.08
C LEU A 856 -25.82 -11.81 3.25
N ALA A 857 -25.08 -10.96 2.52
CA ALA A 857 -23.99 -11.37 1.65
C ALA A 857 -22.89 -12.14 2.42
N TYR A 858 -22.36 -11.56 3.51
CA TYR A 858 -21.39 -12.23 4.37
C TYR A 858 -22.02 -13.39 5.15
N GLY A 859 -23.15 -13.14 5.82
CA GLY A 859 -23.69 -14.02 6.85
C GLY A 859 -24.44 -15.25 6.33
N THR A 860 -25.06 -15.18 5.16
CA THR A 860 -25.79 -16.32 4.55
C THR A 860 -25.05 -16.87 3.35
N TYR A 861 -24.58 -16.01 2.44
CA TYR A 861 -23.97 -16.42 1.17
C TYR A 861 -22.44 -16.54 1.22
N GLY A 862 -21.79 -16.12 2.32
CA GLY A 862 -20.34 -16.27 2.50
C GLY A 862 -19.51 -15.41 1.55
N ALA A 863 -20.01 -14.24 1.17
CA ALA A 863 -19.31 -13.33 0.28
C ALA A 863 -17.92 -12.96 0.82
N LEU A 864 -16.94 -12.89 -0.09
CA LEU A 864 -15.62 -12.32 0.16
C LEU A 864 -15.70 -10.83 0.51
N GLY A 865 -16.72 -10.15 -0.03
CA GLY A 865 -17.01 -8.74 0.25
C GLY A 865 -18.29 -8.25 -0.41
N ALA A 866 -18.73 -7.07 -0.02
CA ALA A 866 -19.79 -6.32 -0.70
C ALA A 866 -19.48 -4.82 -0.64
N SER A 867 -19.34 -4.17 -1.80
CA SER A 867 -18.69 -2.85 -1.93
C SER A 867 -19.63 -1.78 -2.49
N GLY A 868 -19.79 -0.69 -1.74
CA GLY A 868 -20.58 0.47 -2.17
C GLY A 868 -19.82 1.37 -3.14
N PHE A 869 -20.39 1.65 -4.31
CA PHE A 869 -19.75 2.45 -5.36
C PHE A 869 -19.65 3.96 -5.06
N GLY A 870 -18.56 4.59 -5.50
CA GLY A 870 -18.33 6.05 -5.41
C GLY A 870 -18.20 6.57 -3.97
N ILE A 871 -17.63 5.77 -3.06
CA ILE A 871 -17.61 6.00 -1.61
C ILE A 871 -16.86 7.28 -1.19
N ASP A 872 -15.88 7.69 -2.00
CA ASP A 872 -14.97 8.83 -1.86
C ASP A 872 -15.66 10.20 -1.97
N THR A 873 -16.97 10.23 -2.22
CA THR A 873 -17.81 11.45 -2.21
C THR A 873 -18.73 11.52 -0.98
N GLY A 874 -18.28 11.01 0.16
CA GLY A 874 -18.87 11.25 1.49
C GLY A 874 -19.84 10.18 2.00
N ALA A 875 -19.84 8.98 1.43
CA ALA A 875 -20.72 7.87 1.86
C ALA A 875 -20.04 6.87 2.81
N GLY A 876 -18.72 6.99 3.04
CA GLY A 876 -17.93 6.05 3.85
C GLY A 876 -18.52 5.69 5.22
N ALA A 877 -19.04 6.69 5.95
CA ALA A 877 -19.59 6.48 7.30
C ALA A 877 -20.86 5.61 7.34
N VAL A 878 -21.62 5.56 6.24
CA VAL A 878 -22.87 4.79 6.16
C VAL A 878 -22.57 3.29 6.11
N VAL A 879 -21.71 2.88 5.18
CA VAL A 879 -21.25 1.48 5.05
C VAL A 879 -20.34 1.10 6.23
N GLY A 880 -19.49 2.04 6.65
CA GLY A 880 -18.51 1.84 7.73
C GLY A 880 -19.09 1.43 9.07
N ARG A 881 -20.33 1.83 9.39
CA ARG A 881 -21.03 1.44 10.62
C ARG A 881 -21.22 -0.07 10.75
N GLU A 882 -21.54 -0.74 9.65
CA GLU A 882 -21.74 -2.20 9.64
C GLU A 882 -20.40 -2.93 9.53
N PHE A 883 -19.46 -2.41 8.74
CA PHE A 883 -18.08 -2.92 8.66
C PHE A 883 -17.36 -2.88 10.01
N GLY A 884 -17.56 -1.85 10.81
CA GLY A 884 -17.00 -1.74 12.16
C GLY A 884 -17.48 -2.84 13.13
N LEU A 885 -18.69 -3.39 12.93
CA LEU A 885 -19.15 -4.57 13.68
C LEU A 885 -18.62 -5.88 13.06
N LEU A 886 -18.64 -6.01 11.73
CA LEU A 886 -18.08 -7.17 11.02
C LEU A 886 -16.61 -7.40 11.36
N ALA A 887 -15.81 -6.33 11.42
CA ALA A 887 -14.41 -6.37 11.82
C ALA A 887 -14.21 -6.95 13.23
N GLN A 888 -15.06 -6.58 14.19
CA GLN A 888 -14.99 -7.09 15.56
C GLN A 888 -15.33 -8.60 15.64
N VAL A 889 -16.29 -9.07 14.85
CA VAL A 889 -16.74 -10.48 14.88
C VAL A 889 -16.08 -11.38 13.83
N ALA A 890 -15.13 -10.84 13.05
CA ALA A 890 -14.41 -11.56 11.99
C ALA A 890 -13.85 -12.93 12.42
N PRO A 891 -13.24 -13.10 13.63
CA PRO A 891 -12.76 -14.42 14.07
C PRO A 891 -13.86 -15.48 14.16
N HIS A 892 -15.09 -15.10 14.54
CA HIS A 892 -16.23 -16.01 14.62
C HIS A 892 -16.86 -16.25 13.25
N LEU A 893 -17.00 -15.20 12.44
CA LEU A 893 -17.59 -15.29 11.10
C LEU A 893 -16.74 -16.16 10.15
N LEU A 894 -15.42 -15.96 10.15
CA LEU A 894 -14.49 -16.74 9.32
C LEU A 894 -14.37 -18.20 9.80
N ALA A 895 -14.54 -18.47 11.10
CA ALA A 895 -14.53 -19.82 11.64
C ALA A 895 -15.84 -20.59 11.39
N ALA A 896 -17.00 -19.91 11.40
CA ALA A 896 -18.31 -20.52 11.20
C ALA A 896 -18.44 -21.19 9.82
N ARG A 897 -19.08 -22.36 9.77
CA ARG A 897 -19.45 -23.06 8.53
C ARG A 897 -20.66 -22.40 7.86
N PRO A 898 -20.92 -22.59 6.56
CA PRO A 898 -22.12 -22.07 5.90
C PRO A 898 -23.44 -22.48 6.56
N GLU A 899 -23.51 -23.68 7.16
CA GLU A 899 -24.65 -24.16 7.94
C GLU A 899 -24.77 -23.58 9.35
N ASP A 900 -23.70 -22.98 9.87
CA ASP A 900 -23.59 -22.42 11.23
C ASP A 900 -23.81 -20.90 11.30
N ARG A 901 -24.14 -20.24 10.18
CA ARG A 901 -24.44 -18.79 10.15
C ARG A 901 -25.72 -18.44 9.38
N MET A 902 -26.33 -17.32 9.72
CA MET A 902 -27.41 -16.69 8.95
C MET A 902 -27.27 -15.17 9.06
N GLY A 903 -27.07 -14.51 7.93
CA GLY A 903 -27.19 -13.06 7.79
C GLY A 903 -28.60 -12.66 7.36
N PHE A 904 -29.02 -11.45 7.69
CA PHE A 904 -30.35 -10.93 7.35
C PHE A 904 -30.37 -9.41 7.41
N PHE A 905 -31.39 -8.82 6.79
CA PHE A 905 -31.65 -7.38 6.83
C PHE A 905 -33.16 -7.09 6.87
N PHE A 906 -33.49 -5.87 7.27
CA PHE A 906 -34.83 -5.30 7.28
C PHE A 906 -34.71 -3.83 6.84
N ASP A 907 -35.27 -3.48 5.68
CA ASP A 907 -35.27 -2.08 5.21
C ASP A 907 -36.41 -1.27 5.86
N GLU A 908 -36.68 -0.06 5.38
CA GLU A 908 -37.77 0.77 5.92
C GLU A 908 -39.14 0.11 5.70
N GLU A 909 -39.98 0.01 6.73
CA GLU A 909 -41.32 -0.60 6.61
C GLU A 909 -42.23 0.27 5.70
N VAL A 910 -42.61 -0.29 4.55
CA VAL A 910 -43.33 0.38 3.45
C VAL A 910 -44.82 0.50 3.74
N ASP A 911 -45.47 -0.58 4.17
CA ASP A 911 -46.91 -0.63 4.43
C ASP A 911 -47.20 -0.81 5.93
N GLY A 912 -47.87 0.17 6.54
CA GLY A 912 -48.14 0.24 7.99
C GLY A 912 -49.11 -0.79 8.57
N ALA A 913 -49.22 -1.96 7.94
CA ALA A 913 -49.87 -3.16 8.48
C ALA A 913 -48.79 -4.20 8.76
N GLY A 914 -48.00 -3.99 9.82
CA GLY A 914 -46.78 -4.74 10.16
C GLY A 914 -46.93 -6.26 10.11
N ARG A 915 -46.67 -6.83 8.93
CA ARG A 915 -46.85 -8.24 8.59
C ARG A 915 -45.52 -8.85 8.17
N GLY A 916 -44.92 -9.58 9.10
CA GLY A 916 -44.37 -10.90 8.77
C GLY A 916 -43.09 -10.98 7.94
N GLU A 917 -42.34 -9.90 7.75
CA GLU A 917 -40.92 -10.04 7.39
C GLU A 917 -40.19 -10.78 8.52
N ARG A 918 -39.81 -12.02 8.23
CA ARG A 918 -39.09 -12.90 9.13
C ARG A 918 -38.05 -13.69 8.35
N TRP A 919 -36.87 -13.82 8.93
CA TRP A 919 -35.83 -14.73 8.47
C TRP A 919 -35.87 -15.98 9.34
N THR A 920 -35.65 -17.15 8.77
CA THR A 920 -35.75 -18.42 9.52
C THR A 920 -34.77 -19.45 8.98
N ARG A 921 -33.99 -20.05 9.88
CA ARG A 921 -33.04 -21.12 9.54
C ARG A 921 -33.00 -22.18 10.63
N ALA A 922 -32.94 -23.45 10.22
CA ALA A 922 -32.69 -24.57 11.11
C ALA A 922 -31.18 -24.76 11.32
N PHE A 923 -30.76 -24.84 12.58
CA PHE A 923 -29.37 -25.02 13.02
C PHE A 923 -29.24 -26.34 13.79
N GLY A 924 -29.43 -27.46 13.08
CA GLY A 924 -29.65 -28.77 13.72
C GLY A 924 -31.03 -28.83 14.34
N ASP A 925 -31.12 -29.16 15.62
CA ASP A 925 -32.39 -29.36 16.35
C ASP A 925 -33.10 -28.06 16.75
N VAL A 926 -32.54 -26.88 16.43
CA VAL A 926 -33.10 -25.57 16.80
C VAL A 926 -33.35 -24.75 15.56
N GLU A 927 -34.59 -24.35 15.35
CA GLU A 927 -34.96 -23.29 14.40
C GLU A 927 -34.77 -21.93 15.07
N VAL A 928 -34.06 -21.05 14.38
CA VAL A 928 -33.89 -19.65 14.74
C VAL A 928 -34.80 -18.83 13.85
N VAL A 929 -35.68 -18.04 14.47
CA VAL A 929 -36.60 -17.11 13.81
C VAL A 929 -36.16 -15.69 14.16
N VAL A 930 -35.85 -14.89 13.16
CA VAL A 930 -35.46 -13.48 13.31
C VAL A 930 -36.55 -12.60 12.74
N GLU A 931 -37.02 -11.66 13.55
CA GLU A 931 -38.06 -10.68 13.22
C GLU A 931 -37.49 -9.27 13.47
N ARG A 932 -38.19 -8.20 13.08
CA ARG A 932 -37.81 -6.82 13.43
C ARG A 932 -37.75 -6.64 14.97
N ALA A 933 -36.99 -5.66 15.45
CA ALA A 933 -36.93 -5.36 16.88
C ALA A 933 -38.34 -5.05 17.43
N PHE A 934 -38.73 -5.73 18.51
CA PHE A 934 -39.96 -5.41 19.20
C PHE A 934 -39.88 -4.00 19.80
N VAL A 935 -40.84 -3.14 19.44
CA VAL A 935 -41.00 -1.80 19.98
C VAL A 935 -42.51 -1.53 20.18
N PHE A 936 -42.86 -0.45 20.90
CA PHE A 936 -44.27 -0.08 21.13
C PHE A 936 -44.85 0.86 20.05
N GLY A 937 -43.99 1.57 19.31
CA GLY A 937 -44.33 2.37 18.14
C GLY A 937 -44.05 1.62 16.83
N LYS A 938 -43.48 2.31 15.83
CA LYS A 938 -43.15 1.73 14.52
C LYS A 938 -41.80 1.00 14.54
N PRO A 939 -41.73 -0.29 14.15
CA PRO A 939 -40.45 -0.98 14.00
C PRO A 939 -39.55 -0.32 12.94
N GLY A 940 -38.30 -0.05 13.32
CA GLY A 940 -37.29 0.53 12.42
C GLY A 940 -36.71 -0.48 11.41
N PRO A 941 -35.81 -0.01 10.52
CA PRO A 941 -34.91 -0.89 9.78
C PRO A 941 -33.92 -1.58 10.72
N GLY A 942 -33.26 -2.63 10.23
CA GLY A 942 -32.31 -3.43 10.99
C GLY A 942 -31.48 -4.35 10.10
N GLY A 943 -30.49 -4.99 10.70
CA GLY A 943 -29.59 -5.91 10.01
C GLY A 943 -28.62 -6.56 10.98
N GLY A 944 -28.15 -7.74 10.63
CA GLY A 944 -27.26 -8.49 11.49
C GLY A 944 -27.00 -9.92 11.04
N LEU A 945 -26.33 -10.67 11.91
CA LEU A 945 -26.09 -12.09 11.73
C LEU A 945 -26.33 -12.87 13.02
N VAL A 946 -26.66 -14.15 12.87
CA VAL A 946 -26.61 -15.16 13.93
C VAL A 946 -25.60 -16.23 13.54
N ILE A 947 -24.64 -16.54 14.44
CA ILE A 947 -23.71 -17.68 14.34
C ILE A 947 -24.03 -18.70 15.43
N ARG A 948 -24.08 -19.99 15.11
CA ARG A 948 -24.08 -21.07 16.10
C ARG A 948 -22.65 -21.29 16.62
N LEU A 949 -22.46 -21.16 17.94
CA LEU A 949 -21.18 -21.39 18.61
C LEU A 949 -20.99 -22.86 19.03
N GLY A 950 -22.06 -23.65 19.02
CA GLY A 950 -22.08 -25.06 19.37
C GLY A 950 -23.29 -25.42 20.25
N GLY A 951 -23.84 -26.62 20.07
CA GLY A 951 -25.09 -27.00 20.75
C GLY A 951 -26.22 -26.02 20.42
N ALA A 952 -26.88 -25.52 21.46
CA ALA A 952 -27.93 -24.51 21.36
C ALA A 952 -27.46 -23.08 21.73
N ARG A 953 -26.14 -22.81 21.68
CA ARG A 953 -25.54 -21.49 21.90
C ARG A 953 -25.31 -20.75 20.59
N PHE A 954 -25.71 -19.48 20.56
CA PHE A 954 -25.67 -18.61 19.40
C PHE A 954 -25.07 -17.24 19.74
N LEU A 955 -24.43 -16.62 18.77
CA LEU A 955 -23.95 -15.24 18.80
C LEU A 955 -24.83 -14.40 17.86
N ALA A 956 -25.58 -13.45 18.40
CA ALA A 956 -26.34 -12.46 17.65
C ALA A 956 -25.54 -11.16 17.56
N VAL A 957 -25.40 -10.62 16.35
CA VAL A 957 -24.63 -9.39 16.06
C VAL A 957 -25.48 -8.47 15.20
N GLY A 958 -25.46 -7.16 15.49
CA GLY A 958 -26.15 -6.14 14.71
C GLY A 958 -27.25 -5.42 15.49
N ARG A 959 -28.20 -4.81 14.78
CA ARG A 959 -29.20 -3.86 15.33
C ARG A 959 -30.57 -4.01 14.67
N GLY A 960 -31.62 -3.61 15.37
CA GLY A 960 -32.98 -3.51 14.83
C GLY A 960 -33.73 -4.83 14.63
N PHE A 961 -33.36 -5.91 15.33
CA PHE A 961 -33.99 -7.22 15.21
C PHE A 961 -34.31 -7.90 16.56
N SER A 962 -35.13 -8.94 16.52
CA SER A 962 -35.44 -9.83 17.64
C SER A 962 -35.12 -11.28 17.24
N VAL A 963 -34.58 -12.10 18.16
CA VAL A 963 -34.26 -13.52 17.90
C VAL A 963 -35.07 -14.44 18.80
N ARG A 964 -35.89 -15.30 18.19
CA ARG A 964 -36.67 -16.36 18.85
C ARG A 964 -36.12 -17.73 18.46
N PHE A 965 -36.23 -18.69 19.38
CA PHE A 965 -35.78 -20.07 19.18
C PHE A 965 -36.98 -21.02 19.27
N ARG A 966 -37.00 -22.05 18.43
CA ARG A 966 -37.98 -23.14 18.46
C ARG A 966 -37.26 -24.47 18.31
N SER A 967 -37.46 -25.40 19.24
CA SER A 967 -36.94 -26.76 19.10
C SER A 967 -37.69 -27.48 17.97
N LEU A 968 -36.94 -28.22 17.16
CA LEU A 968 -37.44 -29.11 16.10
C LEU A 968 -37.61 -30.55 16.58
N ARG A 969 -37.30 -30.81 17.87
CA ARG A 969 -37.49 -32.12 18.52
C ARG A 969 -38.97 -32.39 18.77
N ARG A 970 -39.38 -33.65 18.63
CA ARG A 970 -40.81 -34.04 18.76
C ARG A 970 -41.30 -34.00 20.20
N GLU A 971 -40.39 -34.28 21.13
CA GLU A 971 -40.64 -34.33 22.57
C GLU A 971 -40.67 -32.93 23.23
N ALA A 972 -40.33 -31.87 22.51
CA ALA A 972 -40.24 -30.51 23.07
C ALA A 972 -41.62 -29.86 23.21
N ALA A 973 -42.10 -29.73 24.45
CA ALA A 973 -43.33 -29.01 24.80
C ALA A 973 -43.11 -27.48 24.91
N PHE A 974 -41.89 -27.06 25.25
CA PHE A 974 -41.51 -25.65 25.40
C PHE A 974 -40.16 -25.36 24.74
N THR A 975 -39.92 -24.12 24.30
CA THR A 975 -38.59 -23.61 23.94
C THR A 975 -38.46 -22.16 24.41
N GLY A 976 -37.31 -21.81 24.96
CA GLY A 976 -37.01 -20.45 25.41
C GLY A 976 -35.51 -20.19 25.55
N ILE A 977 -35.17 -19.05 26.11
CA ILE A 977 -33.79 -18.62 26.39
C ILE A 977 -33.40 -19.06 27.80
N LEU A 978 -32.32 -19.82 27.91
CA LEU A 978 -31.72 -20.26 29.17
C LEU A 978 -30.82 -19.17 29.75
N ALA A 979 -30.03 -18.53 28.89
CA ALA A 979 -29.15 -17.43 29.23
C ALA A 979 -29.01 -16.48 28.04
N ALA A 980 -28.94 -15.18 28.29
CA ALA A 980 -28.51 -14.18 27.32
C ALA A 980 -27.50 -13.24 27.98
N ALA A 981 -26.46 -12.84 27.25
CA ALA A 981 -25.40 -12.00 27.76
C ALA A 981 -24.83 -11.09 26.67
N GLU A 982 -24.75 -9.79 26.94
CA GLU A 982 -24.02 -8.85 26.08
C GLU A 982 -22.52 -9.15 26.13
N LYS A 983 -21.88 -9.18 24.96
CA LYS A 983 -20.48 -9.55 24.80
C LYS A 983 -19.66 -8.42 24.20
N GLU A 984 -18.41 -8.34 24.62
CA GLU A 984 -17.32 -7.67 23.92
C GLU A 984 -16.41 -8.74 23.30
N VAL A 985 -15.92 -8.52 22.08
CA VAL A 985 -14.90 -9.39 21.46
C VAL A 985 -13.53 -8.80 21.73
N ALA A 986 -12.64 -9.57 22.35
CA ALA A 986 -11.28 -9.13 22.62
C ALA A 986 -10.44 -9.08 21.33
N ALA A 987 -9.90 -7.91 21.00
CA ALA A 987 -9.15 -7.67 19.76
C ALA A 987 -7.89 -8.53 19.57
N ALA A 988 -7.33 -9.11 20.63
CA ALA A 988 -6.09 -9.89 20.58
C ALA A 988 -6.29 -11.35 20.14
N ASP A 989 -7.43 -11.96 20.49
CA ASP A 989 -7.66 -13.41 20.37
C ASP A 989 -9.09 -13.80 19.98
N GLY A 990 -9.99 -12.83 19.79
CA GLY A 990 -11.40 -13.09 19.48
C GLY A 990 -12.21 -13.63 20.67
N THR A 991 -11.72 -13.55 21.91
CA THR A 991 -12.45 -14.09 23.06
C THR A 991 -13.69 -13.26 23.44
N LEU A 992 -14.82 -13.93 23.64
CA LEU A 992 -16.09 -13.32 24.05
C LEU A 992 -16.13 -13.04 25.56
N ARG A 993 -16.08 -11.77 25.95
CA ARG A 993 -16.16 -11.31 27.34
C ARG A 993 -17.56 -10.85 27.68
N THR A 994 -18.16 -11.37 28.75
CA THR A 994 -19.49 -10.94 29.21
C THR A 994 -19.40 -9.55 29.87
N LEU A 995 -20.14 -8.57 29.33
CA LEU A 995 -20.30 -7.25 29.93
C LEU A 995 -21.45 -7.22 30.94
N ARG A 996 -22.61 -7.77 30.56
CA ARG A 996 -23.79 -7.94 31.43
C ARG A 996 -24.64 -9.12 30.98
N VAL A 997 -25.45 -9.64 31.89
CA VAL A 997 -26.51 -10.61 31.58
C VAL A 997 -27.77 -9.86 31.17
N LEU A 998 -28.47 -10.35 30.15
CA LEU A 998 -29.75 -9.86 29.67
C LEU A 998 -30.84 -10.84 30.14
N ASN A 999 -31.93 -10.32 30.67
CA ASN A 999 -33.09 -11.10 31.15
C ASN A 999 -34.32 -10.18 31.14
N GLY A 1000 -35.41 -10.51 31.83
CA GLY A 1000 -36.54 -9.59 32.03
C GLY A 1000 -37.12 -9.07 30.71
N ASP A 1001 -37.27 -7.75 30.58
CA ASP A 1001 -37.82 -7.11 29.40
C ASP A 1001 -36.92 -7.27 28.16
N GLU A 1002 -35.59 -7.22 28.31
CA GLU A 1002 -34.62 -7.40 27.21
C GLU A 1002 -34.67 -8.80 26.56
N THR A 1003 -35.28 -9.78 27.24
CA THR A 1003 -35.55 -11.14 26.71
C THR A 1003 -37.04 -11.48 26.64
N ARG A 1004 -37.92 -10.52 26.99
CA ARG A 1004 -39.37 -10.68 27.15
C ARG A 1004 -39.73 -11.93 27.99
N GLY A 1005 -39.06 -12.08 29.14
CA GLY A 1005 -39.22 -13.23 30.03
C GLY A 1005 -38.65 -14.55 29.49
N GLY A 1006 -37.60 -14.47 28.68
CA GLY A 1006 -36.97 -15.62 28.01
C GLY A 1006 -37.65 -16.07 26.71
N ALA A 1007 -38.62 -15.31 26.19
CA ALA A 1007 -39.35 -15.65 24.95
C ALA A 1007 -38.55 -15.32 23.67
N PHE A 1008 -37.80 -14.22 23.65
CA PHE A 1008 -36.94 -13.83 22.53
C PHE A 1008 -35.97 -12.71 22.94
N LEU A 1009 -34.74 -12.74 22.41
CA LEU A 1009 -33.74 -11.70 22.64
C LEU A 1009 -34.07 -10.47 21.78
N ILE A 1010 -34.04 -9.27 22.36
CA ILE A 1010 -34.18 -8.03 21.59
C ILE A 1010 -32.80 -7.39 21.35
N MET A 1011 -32.45 -7.17 20.08
CA MET A 1011 -31.29 -6.41 19.62
C MET A 1011 -31.81 -5.11 18.99
N PRO A 1012 -32.08 -4.05 19.77
CA PRO A 1012 -32.82 -2.88 19.29
C PRO A 1012 -32.02 -2.05 18.27
N GLY A 1013 -32.71 -1.13 17.60
CA GLY A 1013 -32.08 -0.09 16.76
C GLY A 1013 -31.49 1.03 17.61
N ASP A 1014 -30.81 1.99 16.95
CA ASP A 1014 -30.17 3.13 17.63
C ASP A 1014 -31.18 4.11 18.26
N ASP A 1015 -32.37 4.24 17.67
CA ASP A 1015 -33.49 5.04 18.20
C ASP A 1015 -34.81 4.22 18.18
N PRO A 1016 -35.11 3.44 19.24
CA PRO A 1016 -36.32 2.61 19.30
C PRO A 1016 -37.59 3.46 19.51
N ASP A 1017 -38.53 3.42 18.57
CA ASP A 1017 -39.81 4.13 18.70
C ASP A 1017 -40.70 3.47 19.75
N TYR A 1018 -40.82 4.09 20.92
CA TYR A 1018 -41.70 3.65 22.00
C TYR A 1018 -43.18 4.08 21.83
N GLY A 1019 -43.56 4.76 20.75
CA GLY A 1019 -44.96 5.12 20.48
C GLY A 1019 -45.60 6.02 21.55
N GLY A 1020 -44.79 6.76 22.31
CA GLY A 1020 -45.22 7.54 23.47
C GLY A 1020 -45.38 6.74 24.77
N PHE A 1021 -45.06 5.44 24.79
CA PHE A 1021 -45.01 4.64 26.02
C PHE A 1021 -43.84 5.10 26.92
N PRO A 1022 -44.06 5.35 28.23
CA PRO A 1022 -43.07 6.03 29.07
C PRO A 1022 -41.96 5.13 29.64
N ILE A 1023 -41.99 3.82 29.39
CA ILE A 1023 -41.01 2.87 29.91
C ILE A 1023 -40.16 2.36 28.75
N ALA A 1024 -38.85 2.61 28.81
CA ALA A 1024 -37.88 2.08 27.87
C ALA A 1024 -37.60 0.60 28.16
N VAL A 1025 -38.29 -0.30 27.44
CA VAL A 1025 -38.17 -1.76 27.60
C VAL A 1025 -37.08 -2.39 26.72
N THR A 1026 -36.46 -1.63 25.81
CA THR A 1026 -35.38 -2.11 24.96
C THR A 1026 -34.09 -1.35 25.25
N VAL A 1027 -33.30 -1.86 26.20
CA VAL A 1027 -32.01 -1.27 26.54
C VAL A 1027 -30.97 -1.72 25.50
N PRO A 1028 -30.44 -0.84 24.63
CA PRO A 1028 -29.52 -1.26 23.59
C PRO A 1028 -28.26 -1.89 24.16
N ALA A 1029 -27.80 -2.97 23.51
CA ALA A 1029 -26.48 -3.52 23.71
C ALA A 1029 -25.45 -2.50 23.19
N ARG A 1030 -24.55 -2.04 24.06
CA ARG A 1030 -23.49 -1.06 23.72
C ARG A 1030 -22.55 -1.60 22.65
N THR A 1031 -22.31 -2.91 22.66
CA THR A 1031 -21.45 -3.59 21.68
C THR A 1031 -22.21 -4.06 20.44
N CYS A 1032 -23.54 -4.10 20.49
CA CYS A 1032 -24.40 -4.73 19.48
C CYS A 1032 -24.05 -6.21 19.23
N ILE A 1033 -23.45 -6.89 20.21
CA ILE A 1033 -23.08 -8.31 20.18
C ILE A 1033 -23.62 -8.98 21.45
N ALA A 1034 -24.38 -10.05 21.30
CA ALA A 1034 -24.93 -10.82 22.41
C ALA A 1034 -24.80 -12.33 22.17
N GLU A 1035 -24.41 -13.07 23.19
CA GLU A 1035 -24.49 -14.53 23.21
C GLU A 1035 -25.82 -14.94 23.85
N VAL A 1036 -26.49 -15.93 23.27
CA VAL A 1036 -27.76 -16.46 23.74
C VAL A 1036 -27.77 -17.99 23.65
N GLU A 1037 -28.21 -18.63 24.72
CA GLU A 1037 -28.37 -20.07 24.83
C GLU A 1037 -29.86 -20.41 24.86
N ALA A 1038 -30.31 -21.21 23.89
CA ALA A 1038 -31.66 -21.73 23.83
C ALA A 1038 -31.78 -23.06 24.58
N TYR A 1039 -32.94 -23.34 25.16
CA TYR A 1039 -33.26 -24.64 25.75
C TYR A 1039 -34.69 -25.04 25.42
N TRP A 1040 -34.98 -26.33 25.59
CA TRP A 1040 -36.33 -26.88 25.50
C TRP A 1040 -36.63 -27.71 26.74
N ILE A 1041 -37.93 -27.91 27.00
CA ILE A 1041 -38.43 -28.83 28.03
C ILE A 1041 -39.16 -29.95 27.31
N ALA A 1042 -38.90 -31.20 27.71
CA ALA A 1042 -39.72 -32.34 27.37
C ALA A 1042 -40.56 -32.72 28.59
N GLU A 1043 -41.86 -32.92 28.37
CA GLU A 1043 -42.82 -33.39 29.38
C GLU A 1043 -42.98 -34.91 29.27
N GLU A 1044 -43.40 -35.57 30.35
CA GLU A 1044 -43.66 -37.02 30.31
C GLU A 1044 -44.96 -37.32 29.53
N GLU A 1045 -45.08 -38.53 28.97
CA GLU A 1045 -46.22 -38.91 28.10
C GLU A 1045 -47.59 -38.80 28.77
N GLU A 1046 -47.67 -38.78 30.11
CA GLU A 1046 -48.94 -38.64 30.84
C GLU A 1046 -49.47 -37.19 30.79
N ASP A 1047 -48.59 -36.18 30.86
CA ASP A 1047 -48.96 -34.76 30.82
C ASP A 1047 -49.27 -34.29 29.39
N GLN A 1048 -48.57 -34.82 28.39
CA GLN A 1048 -48.78 -34.46 26.97
C GLN A 1048 -50.16 -34.84 26.40
N ARG A 1049 -50.94 -35.70 27.08
CA ARG A 1049 -52.24 -36.20 26.59
C ARG A 1049 -53.44 -35.30 26.91
N ALA A 1050 -53.22 -34.13 27.53
CA ALA A 1050 -54.28 -33.25 28.01
C ALA A 1050 -54.53 -31.99 27.15
N VAL A 1051 -53.89 -31.87 25.97
CA VAL A 1051 -53.93 -30.67 25.09
C VAL A 1051 -54.42 -31.02 23.68
#